data_AF-V5C555-F1
#
_entry.id   AF-V5C555-F1
#
_cell.length_a   1.000
_cell.length_b   1.000
_cell.length_c   1.000
_cell.angle_alpha   90.00
_cell.angle_beta   90.00
_cell.angle_gamma   90.00
#
_symmetry.space_group_name_H-M   'P 1'
#
loop_
_entity.id
_entity.type
_entity.pdbx_description
1 polymer ?
#
loop_
_entity_poly.entity_id
_entity_poly.type
_entity_poly.pdbx_seq_one_letter_code
_entity_poly.pdbx_strand_id
1 'polypeptide(L)'
;MFRKITLFGTALALLVMVAGSLARLLGSTPLFDAIQPQGFHFQTAYALAAVTLTVLLMSWWQTHCRPAAMTAALGLAGMLGLQIALGIGILKMPDHSVLISGHLLLGMTIFWSLFWLYLRTDRGISQSAVPMGPTGFARFSIMLLFLQIALGSWVGVNHADLACVGFPKCNGQWWPQADYQGLLNGLLTGNNTLSIEAQVAANWLHRVGAMLCFIIFNGLMMSALSARNSKSVRRSGLWLSFLLFVQVALGVIGYRFAMPLWVVVAHTVFAALLMLPLIAISFYSRFGFVEALQPTTKLPPELEKFETKPEPKEREATALKPEIIPVAVEEPYVEPAPESLYLRLKSQLARTRTGLGGILANLALGQKANEDLLEDIESSLLMADVGIDVTTKIINRLTQSLERQQLNDSDALTSALKQELLSILEPCSKPLRIPKQDKPFVILVVGVNGVGKTTTIGKLAKRLKAQGHKVMLAAGDTFRAAAVEQLQTWGQRNDIHVVAQQTGADSASVIYDGIQSAQSKGVDVLIADTAGRLHTKDNLMEELKKVKRIMAKLDETAPHEVILVLDAGTGQNALSQAKLFNEAVGLTGLVLTKLDGTAKGGVIFALAKQSGIPIRFIGVGEGIDDLQGFNAETFVDALFVKD
;
A
#
# COMPACT_ATOMS: atom_id res chain seq x y z
N MET A 1 19.71 36.07 -10.05
CA MET A 1 19.99 36.25 -8.61
C MET A 1 18.71 36.15 -7.78
N PHE A 2 17.71 37.03 -7.98
CA PHE A 2 16.43 37.03 -7.22
C PHE A 2 15.73 35.67 -7.08
N ARG A 3 15.58 34.92 -8.18
CA ARG A 3 14.98 33.56 -8.16
C ARG A 3 15.77 32.57 -7.29
N LYS A 4 17.10 32.68 -7.26
CA LYS A 4 17.94 31.82 -6.40
C LYS A 4 17.74 32.17 -4.93
N ILE A 5 17.61 33.45 -4.60
CA ILE A 5 17.38 33.95 -3.24
C ILE A 5 16.00 33.53 -2.73
N THR A 6 14.96 33.60 -3.57
CA THR A 6 13.61 33.14 -3.20
C THR A 6 13.55 31.62 -3.01
N LEU A 7 14.28 30.83 -3.82
CA LEU A 7 14.43 29.38 -3.59
C LEU A 7 15.18 29.09 -2.28
N PHE A 8 16.29 29.79 -2.03
CA PHE A 8 17.03 29.68 -0.77
C PHE A 8 16.15 30.05 0.43
N GLY A 9 15.38 31.14 0.34
CA GLY A 9 14.41 31.54 1.35
C GLY A 9 13.32 30.48 1.57
N THR A 10 12.85 29.82 0.52
CA THR A 10 11.88 28.71 0.62
C THR A 10 12.48 27.54 1.42
N ALA A 11 13.72 27.13 1.11
CA ALA A 11 14.41 26.08 1.85
C ALA A 11 14.69 26.48 3.31
N LEU A 12 15.09 27.73 3.54
CA LEU A 12 15.34 28.27 4.87
C LEU A 12 14.06 28.38 5.71
N ALA A 13 12.93 28.78 5.12
CA ALA A 13 11.64 28.81 5.79
C ALA A 13 11.19 27.40 6.24
N LEU A 14 11.42 26.39 5.40
CA LEU A 14 11.18 24.99 5.78
C LEU A 14 12.09 24.56 6.95
N LEU A 15 13.36 24.94 6.93
CA LEU A 15 14.31 24.65 8.01
C LEU A 15 13.88 25.30 9.33
N VAL A 16 13.46 26.57 9.30
CA VAL A 16 12.92 27.27 10.48
C VAL A 16 11.70 26.53 11.04
N MET A 17 10.77 26.10 10.18
CA MET A 17 9.60 25.33 10.63
C MET A 17 9.97 24.00 11.29
N VAL A 18 10.92 23.25 10.70
CA VAL A 18 11.39 21.98 11.25
C VAL A 18 12.07 22.20 12.61
N ALA A 19 12.98 23.17 12.68
CA ALA A 19 13.69 23.54 13.91
C ALA A 19 12.71 23.98 15.01
N GLY A 20 11.71 24.79 14.67
CA GLY A 20 10.71 25.28 15.63
C GLY A 20 9.71 24.21 16.08
N SER A 21 9.44 23.21 15.24
CA SER A 21 8.62 22.05 15.62
C SER A 21 9.40 21.12 16.55
N LEU A 22 10.67 20.85 16.25
CA LEU A 22 11.57 20.08 17.11
C LEU A 22 11.81 20.75 18.46
N ALA A 23 12.09 22.06 18.47
CA ALA A 23 12.35 22.80 19.71
C ALA A 23 11.16 22.79 20.68
N ARG A 24 9.93 22.88 20.17
CA ARG A 24 8.71 22.79 20.99
C ARG A 24 8.48 21.39 21.56
N LEU A 25 8.81 20.38 20.77
CA LEU A 25 8.57 18.97 21.11
C LEU A 25 9.67 18.37 22.01
N LEU A 26 10.91 18.87 21.92
CA LEU A 26 12.06 18.41 22.72
C LEU A 26 12.31 19.25 23.98
N GLY A 27 11.68 20.42 24.12
CA GLY A 27 11.83 21.30 25.28
C GLY A 27 11.37 20.70 26.62
N SER A 28 10.84 19.48 26.62
CA SER A 28 10.39 18.72 27.79
C SER A 28 11.31 17.55 28.18
N THR A 29 12.43 17.32 27.48
CA THR A 29 13.33 16.18 27.73
C THR A 29 14.73 16.60 28.19
N PRO A 30 15.23 16.14 29.36
CA PRO A 30 16.56 16.50 29.89
C PRO A 30 17.74 15.90 29.12
N LEU A 31 17.49 14.99 28.16
CA LEU A 31 18.53 14.30 27.40
C LEU A 31 19.16 15.17 26.27
N PHE A 32 18.59 16.35 25.97
CA PHE A 32 18.92 17.14 24.78
C PHE A 32 19.38 18.58 25.04
N ASP A 33 19.75 18.93 26.28
CA ASP A 33 20.27 20.26 26.64
C ASP A 33 21.57 20.65 25.90
N ALA A 34 22.30 19.67 25.35
CA ALA A 34 23.54 19.90 24.60
C ALA A 34 23.34 20.54 23.21
N ILE A 35 22.14 20.48 22.61
CA ILE A 35 21.92 20.88 21.20
C ILE A 35 21.35 22.31 21.07
N GLN A 36 20.93 22.96 22.16
CA GLN A 36 20.30 24.30 22.17
C GLN A 36 19.32 24.54 21.00
N PRO A 37 18.30 23.67 20.80
CA PRO A 37 17.40 23.73 19.63
C PRO A 37 16.64 25.06 19.50
N GLN A 38 16.37 25.74 20.61
CA GLN A 38 15.79 27.09 20.60
C GLN A 38 16.75 28.12 19.98
N GLY A 39 18.05 28.07 20.30
CA GLY A 39 19.07 28.95 19.72
C GLY A 39 19.17 28.78 18.20
N PHE A 40 19.14 27.53 17.73
CA PHE A 40 19.15 27.22 16.30
C PHE A 40 17.90 27.74 15.56
N HIS A 41 16.71 27.63 16.18
CA HIS A 41 15.48 28.21 15.65
C HIS A 41 15.57 29.74 15.52
N PHE A 42 16.07 30.44 16.55
CA PHE A 42 16.25 31.90 16.49
C PHE A 42 17.24 32.32 15.40
N GLN A 43 18.41 31.66 15.32
CA GLN A 43 19.41 31.96 14.29
C GLN A 43 18.86 31.80 12.87
N THR A 44 18.16 30.70 12.61
CA THR A 44 17.55 30.44 11.29
C THR A 44 16.40 31.41 11.00
N ALA A 45 15.64 31.85 12.01
CA ALA A 45 14.60 32.87 11.85
C ALA A 45 15.17 34.26 11.52
N TYR A 46 16.28 34.67 12.15
CA TYR A 46 16.98 35.91 11.80
C TYR A 46 17.52 35.86 10.36
N ALA A 47 18.07 34.72 9.95
CA ALA A 47 18.51 34.53 8.57
C ALA A 47 17.32 34.64 7.58
N LEU A 48 16.15 34.09 7.91
CA LEU A 48 14.95 34.22 7.08
C LEU A 48 14.47 35.67 6.97
N ALA A 49 14.57 36.45 8.05
CA ALA A 49 14.26 37.87 8.04
C ALA A 49 15.20 38.66 7.12
N ALA A 50 16.51 38.38 7.19
CA ALA A 50 17.50 38.98 6.31
C ALA A 50 17.25 38.63 4.83
N VAL A 51 16.88 37.38 4.54
CA VAL A 51 16.51 36.94 3.18
C VAL A 51 15.26 37.67 2.69
N THR A 52 14.23 37.80 3.53
CA THR A 52 12.98 38.49 3.18
C THR A 52 13.22 39.97 2.88
N LEU A 53 14.05 40.65 3.70
CA LEU A 53 14.47 42.03 3.45
C LEU A 53 15.24 42.15 2.12
N THR A 54 16.15 41.20 1.85
CA THR A 54 16.90 41.15 0.59
C THR A 54 15.96 40.98 -0.61
N VAL A 55 14.96 40.09 -0.52
CA VAL A 55 13.92 39.90 -1.55
C VAL A 55 13.12 41.19 -1.74
N LEU A 56 12.76 41.90 -0.68
CA LEU A 56 12.05 43.17 -0.76
C LEU A 56 12.87 44.24 -1.49
N LEU A 57 14.12 44.46 -1.10
CA LEU A 57 15.01 45.43 -1.75
C LEU A 57 15.23 45.09 -3.22
N MET A 58 15.53 43.82 -3.53
CA MET A 58 15.76 43.39 -4.90
C MET A 58 14.50 43.40 -5.78
N SER A 59 13.30 43.38 -5.19
CA SER A 59 12.04 43.43 -5.94
C SER A 59 11.89 44.76 -6.69
N TRP A 60 12.50 45.84 -6.18
CA TRP A 60 12.50 47.16 -6.81
C TRP A 60 13.29 47.20 -8.13
N TRP A 61 14.35 46.41 -8.21
CA TRP A 61 15.23 46.31 -9.39
C TRP A 61 14.82 45.21 -10.37
N GLN A 62 13.65 44.60 -10.18
CA GLN A 62 13.13 43.62 -11.15
C GLN A 62 12.65 44.31 -12.43
N THR A 63 13.18 43.84 -13.56
CA THR A 63 12.74 44.29 -14.91
C THR A 63 11.56 43.49 -15.43
N HIS A 64 11.38 42.25 -14.98
CA HIS A 64 10.26 41.38 -15.35
C HIS A 64 9.33 41.15 -14.16
N CYS A 65 8.01 41.23 -14.38
CA CYS A 65 6.98 41.02 -13.36
C CYS A 65 7.12 41.89 -12.09
N ARG A 66 7.74 43.08 -12.20
CA ARG A 66 7.98 44.02 -11.10
C ARG A 66 6.79 44.25 -10.16
N PRO A 67 5.56 44.58 -10.64
CA PRO A 67 4.44 44.84 -9.72
C PRO A 67 4.07 43.60 -8.90
N ALA A 68 4.07 42.41 -9.51
CA ALA A 68 3.77 41.16 -8.81
C ALA A 68 4.87 40.76 -7.83
N ALA A 69 6.14 41.03 -8.16
CA ALA A 69 7.26 40.77 -7.26
C ALA A 69 7.25 41.73 -6.06
N MET A 70 6.95 43.01 -6.27
CA MET A 70 6.88 44.02 -5.22
C MET A 70 5.70 43.76 -4.26
N THR A 71 4.50 43.47 -4.78
CA THR A 71 3.34 43.19 -3.91
C THR A 71 3.54 41.93 -3.08
N ALA A 72 4.10 40.88 -3.67
CA ALA A 72 4.42 39.65 -2.94
C ALA A 72 5.52 39.86 -1.88
N ALA A 73 6.56 40.64 -2.20
CA ALA A 73 7.64 40.91 -1.25
C ALA A 73 7.19 41.80 -0.08
N LEU A 74 6.33 42.80 -0.33
CA LEU A 74 5.70 43.60 0.73
C LEU A 74 4.77 42.74 1.60
N GLY A 75 3.98 41.87 0.98
CA GLY A 75 3.14 40.91 1.70
C GLY A 75 3.97 39.98 2.60
N LEU A 76 5.07 39.44 2.09
CA LEU A 76 6.01 38.62 2.86
C LEU A 76 6.61 39.36 4.05
N ALA A 77 7.03 40.62 3.87
CA ALA A 77 7.54 41.44 4.95
C ALA A 77 6.47 41.72 6.03
N GLY A 78 5.23 41.98 5.62
CA GLY A 78 4.09 42.15 6.53
C GLY A 78 3.77 40.87 7.31
N MET A 79 3.74 39.72 6.64
CA MET A 79 3.54 38.40 7.27
C MET A 79 4.65 38.09 8.26
N LEU A 80 5.91 38.39 7.93
CA LEU A 80 7.03 38.20 8.84
C LEU A 80 6.93 39.10 10.08
N GLY A 81 6.56 40.36 9.90
CA GLY A 81 6.31 41.29 11.01
C GLY A 81 5.21 40.77 11.95
N LEU A 82 4.10 40.27 11.38
CA LEU A 82 3.03 39.65 12.15
C LEU A 82 3.49 38.35 12.84
N GLN A 83 4.33 37.54 12.20
CA GLN A 83 4.88 36.31 12.80
C GLN A 83 5.75 36.63 14.02
N ILE A 84 6.57 37.67 13.95
CA ILE A 84 7.36 38.17 15.07
C ILE A 84 6.44 38.68 16.19
N ALA A 85 5.41 39.46 15.86
CA ALA A 85 4.44 39.96 16.83
C ALA A 85 3.69 38.83 17.56
N LEU A 86 3.23 37.81 16.83
CA LEU A 86 2.62 36.62 17.42
C LEU A 86 3.61 35.84 18.28
N GLY A 87 4.87 35.74 17.87
CA GLY A 87 5.94 35.12 18.67
C GLY A 87 6.15 35.81 20.01
N ILE A 88 6.19 37.15 20.02
CA ILE A 88 6.23 37.95 21.27
C ILE A 88 4.96 37.75 22.10
N GLY A 89 3.79 37.64 21.44
CA GLY A 89 2.52 37.33 22.10
C GLY A 89 2.55 36.00 22.83
N ILE A 90 3.11 34.95 22.23
CA ILE A 90 3.26 33.62 22.84
C ILE A 90 4.16 33.68 24.08
N LEU A 91 5.21 34.51 24.09
CA LEU A 91 6.05 34.69 25.29
C LEU A 91 5.27 35.33 26.46
N LYS A 92 4.24 36.12 26.17
CA LYS A 92 3.38 36.74 27.19
C LYS A 92 2.23 35.84 27.63
N MET A 93 1.72 35.02 26.72
CA MET A 93 0.58 34.12 26.92
C MET A 93 0.91 32.74 26.33
N PRO A 94 1.72 31.93 27.03
CA PRO A 94 2.23 30.67 26.51
C PRO A 94 1.16 29.61 26.29
N ASP A 95 0.01 29.72 26.98
CA ASP A 95 -1.08 28.74 26.90
C ASP A 95 -2.17 29.15 25.90
N HIS A 96 -2.02 30.25 25.17
CA HIS A 96 -3.06 30.74 24.27
C HIS A 96 -3.01 30.00 22.92
N SER A 97 -3.86 28.97 22.76
CA SER A 97 -3.81 28.01 21.65
C SER A 97 -3.97 28.66 20.26
N VAL A 98 -4.75 29.73 20.14
CA VAL A 98 -4.93 30.50 18.89
C VAL A 98 -3.64 31.22 18.48
N LEU A 99 -2.89 31.79 19.42
CA LEU A 99 -1.63 32.49 19.11
C LEU A 99 -0.58 31.51 18.59
N ILE A 100 -0.47 30.34 19.23
CA ILE A 100 0.47 29.29 18.84
C ILE A 100 0.11 28.73 17.46
N SER A 101 -1.17 28.41 17.25
CA SER A 101 -1.68 27.90 15.96
C SER A 101 -1.52 28.93 14.85
N GLY A 102 -1.83 30.19 15.12
CA GLY A 102 -1.66 31.31 14.21
C GLY A 102 -0.20 31.55 13.82
N HIS A 103 0.73 31.49 14.78
CA HIS A 103 2.16 31.62 14.52
C HIS A 103 2.68 30.51 13.61
N LEU A 104 2.26 29.26 13.86
CA LEU A 104 2.65 28.11 13.02
C LEU A 104 2.10 28.23 11.59
N LEU A 105 0.81 28.55 11.46
CA LEU A 105 0.13 28.68 10.16
C LEU A 105 0.71 29.84 9.34
N LEU A 106 1.08 30.93 9.99
CA LEU A 106 1.71 32.08 9.35
C LEU A 106 3.11 31.74 8.81
N GLY A 107 3.91 30.98 9.57
CA GLY A 107 5.20 30.48 9.10
C GLY A 107 5.07 29.60 7.85
N MET A 108 4.08 28.71 7.81
CA MET A 108 3.77 27.91 6.61
C MET A 108 3.33 28.80 5.42
N THR A 109 2.55 29.85 5.69
CA THR A 109 2.10 30.78 4.66
C THR A 109 3.26 31.57 4.04
N ILE A 110 4.26 31.95 4.84
CA ILE A 110 5.49 32.57 4.34
C ILE A 110 6.26 31.59 3.45
N PHE A 111 6.42 30.34 3.89
CA PHE A 111 7.05 29.28 3.10
C PHE A 111 6.38 29.09 1.72
N TRP A 112 5.04 28.99 1.69
CA TRP A 112 4.27 28.84 0.45
C TRP A 112 4.34 30.09 -0.44
N SER A 113 4.33 31.28 0.15
CA SER A 113 4.43 32.56 -0.57
C SER A 113 5.80 32.74 -1.23
N LEU A 114 6.88 32.32 -0.54
CA LEU A 114 8.24 32.30 -1.10
C LEU A 114 8.33 31.33 -2.29
N PHE A 115 7.73 30.13 -2.19
CA PHE A 115 7.69 29.18 -3.30
C PHE A 115 6.88 29.71 -4.48
N TRP A 116 5.73 30.34 -4.23
CA TRP A 116 4.94 30.97 -5.29
C TRP A 116 5.72 32.08 -5.99
N LEU A 117 6.44 32.92 -5.24
CA LEU A 117 7.30 33.97 -5.79
C LEU A 117 8.48 33.39 -6.59
N TYR A 118 9.05 32.26 -6.13
CA TYR A 118 10.06 31.52 -6.87
C TYR A 118 9.55 31.06 -8.26
N LEU A 119 8.32 30.52 -8.33
CA LEU A 119 7.70 30.14 -9.61
C LEU A 119 7.41 31.37 -10.49
N ARG A 120 6.89 32.45 -9.88
CA ARG A 120 6.50 33.68 -10.58
C ARG A 120 7.66 34.43 -11.22
N THR A 121 8.87 34.27 -10.69
CA THR A 121 10.07 35.00 -11.12
C THR A 121 10.91 34.25 -12.16
N ASP A 122 10.42 33.13 -12.69
CA ASP A 122 11.04 32.44 -13.81
C ASP A 122 10.88 33.26 -15.11
N ARG A 123 12.00 33.60 -15.75
CA ARG A 123 12.02 34.39 -16.99
C ARG A 123 11.53 33.60 -18.21
N GLY A 124 11.56 32.27 -18.16
CA GLY A 124 11.12 31.41 -19.26
C GLY A 124 9.61 31.22 -19.35
N ILE A 125 8.85 31.82 -18.43
CA ILE A 125 7.42 31.57 -18.26
C ILE A 125 6.61 32.81 -18.62
N SER A 126 5.64 32.66 -19.51
CA SER A 126 4.67 33.70 -19.89
C SER A 126 3.24 33.25 -19.56
N GLN A 127 2.31 34.21 -19.54
CA GLN A 127 0.90 33.90 -19.35
C GLN A 127 0.35 33.20 -20.59
N SER A 128 -0.31 32.05 -20.39
CA SER A 128 -0.96 31.35 -21.49
C SER A 128 -2.28 32.01 -21.84
N ALA A 129 -2.61 32.09 -23.13
CA ALA A 129 -3.90 32.56 -23.61
C ALA A 129 -5.03 31.54 -23.31
N VAL A 130 -4.70 30.25 -23.25
CA VAL A 130 -5.65 29.15 -23.00
C VAL A 130 -5.26 28.41 -21.71
N PRO A 131 -6.22 28.03 -20.85
CA PRO A 131 -5.94 27.21 -19.66
C PRO A 131 -5.34 25.85 -20.06
N MET A 132 -4.18 25.50 -19.49
CA MET A 132 -3.46 24.24 -19.78
C MET A 132 -3.60 23.20 -18.66
N GLY A 133 -4.60 23.39 -17.79
CA GLY A 133 -4.83 22.51 -16.65
C GLY A 133 -6.00 22.93 -15.75
N PRO A 134 -6.30 22.14 -14.70
CA PRO A 134 -7.50 22.28 -13.88
C PRO A 134 -7.37 23.38 -12.81
N THR A 135 -7.23 24.63 -13.25
CA THR A 135 -6.91 25.79 -12.37
C THR A 135 -7.92 26.00 -11.24
N GLY A 136 -9.23 25.91 -11.53
CA GLY A 136 -10.28 26.07 -10.51
C GLY A 136 -10.23 24.97 -9.45
N PHE A 137 -10.05 23.72 -9.89
CA PHE A 137 -9.95 22.57 -9.01
C PHE A 137 -8.69 22.63 -8.12
N ALA A 138 -7.56 23.09 -8.68
CA ALA A 138 -6.34 23.31 -7.92
C ALA A 138 -6.50 24.38 -6.84
N ARG A 139 -7.16 25.51 -7.13
CA ARG A 139 -7.42 26.56 -6.13
C ARG A 139 -8.34 26.10 -5.01
N PHE A 140 -9.39 25.35 -5.35
CA PHE A 140 -10.26 24.72 -4.36
C PHE A 140 -9.47 23.75 -3.45
N SER A 141 -8.57 22.95 -4.04
CA SER A 141 -7.72 22.03 -3.30
C SER A 141 -6.72 22.74 -2.38
N ILE A 142 -6.17 23.89 -2.81
CA ILE A 142 -5.31 24.76 -1.97
C ILE A 142 -6.09 25.24 -0.74
N MET A 143 -7.31 25.77 -0.93
CA MET A 143 -8.16 26.25 0.16
C MET A 143 -8.50 25.13 1.13
N LEU A 144 -8.87 23.96 0.60
CA LEU A 144 -9.20 22.79 1.41
C LEU A 144 -8.00 22.29 2.23
N LEU A 145 -6.82 22.19 1.61
CA LEU A 145 -5.60 21.80 2.32
C LEU A 145 -5.25 22.80 3.41
N PHE A 146 -5.38 24.11 3.14
CA PHE A 146 -5.11 25.15 4.11
C PHE A 146 -6.00 25.00 5.36
N LEU A 147 -7.31 24.78 5.15
CA LEU A 147 -8.25 24.54 6.24
C LEU A 147 -7.89 23.28 7.04
N GLN A 148 -7.51 22.21 6.36
CA GLN A 148 -7.09 20.95 6.98
C GLN A 148 -5.82 21.09 7.82
N ILE A 149 -4.84 21.87 7.35
CA ILE A 149 -3.60 22.17 8.06
C ILE A 149 -3.87 23.07 9.27
N ALA A 150 -4.75 24.07 9.13
CA ALA A 150 -5.16 24.93 10.24
C ALA A 150 -5.84 24.11 11.34
N LEU A 151 -6.76 23.20 10.96
CA LEU A 151 -7.43 22.29 11.88
C LEU A 151 -6.46 21.31 12.54
N GLY A 152 -5.49 20.77 11.78
CA GLY A 152 -4.45 19.89 12.34
C GLY A 152 -3.54 20.62 13.33
N SER A 153 -3.18 21.87 13.04
CA SER A 153 -2.42 22.73 13.97
C SER A 153 -3.20 22.97 15.26
N TRP A 154 -4.51 23.22 15.15
CA TRP A 154 -5.40 23.38 16.29
C TRP A 154 -5.50 22.11 17.15
N VAL A 155 -5.66 20.95 16.52
CA VAL A 155 -5.68 19.63 17.19
C VAL A 155 -4.40 19.40 17.99
N GLY A 156 -3.24 19.64 17.38
CA GLY A 156 -1.95 19.40 18.04
C GLY A 156 -1.69 20.34 19.23
N VAL A 157 -2.04 21.62 19.12
CA VAL A 157 -1.83 22.60 20.20
C VAL A 157 -2.73 22.35 21.41
N ASN A 158 -3.94 21.84 21.20
CA ASN A 158 -4.88 21.52 22.27
C ASN A 158 -4.80 20.04 22.72
N HIS A 159 -3.73 19.32 22.36
CA HIS A 159 -3.52 17.90 22.72
C HIS A 159 -4.69 16.98 22.35
N ALA A 160 -5.43 17.32 21.30
CA ALA A 160 -6.62 16.57 20.88
C ALA A 160 -6.26 15.35 20.01
N ASP A 161 -4.99 15.17 19.66
CA ASP A 161 -4.47 14.15 18.74
C ASP A 161 -4.70 12.71 19.23
N LEU A 162 -4.78 12.50 20.54
CA LEU A 162 -5.05 11.21 21.17
C LEU A 162 -6.53 10.99 21.55
N ALA A 163 -7.40 12.00 21.39
CA ALA A 163 -8.80 11.93 21.82
C ALA A 163 -9.64 10.87 21.07
N CYS A 164 -9.21 10.49 19.87
CA CYS A 164 -9.86 9.46 19.05
C CYS A 164 -9.00 8.19 18.99
N VAL A 165 -9.45 7.11 19.61
CA VAL A 165 -8.83 5.79 19.52
C VAL A 165 -9.41 5.01 18.34
N GLY A 166 -8.56 4.37 17.54
CA GLY A 166 -8.97 3.65 16.32
C GLY A 166 -8.58 4.38 15.03
N PHE A 167 -8.46 3.65 13.92
CA PHE A 167 -8.42 4.20 12.56
C PHE A 167 -9.17 3.22 11.64
N PRO A 168 -10.04 3.69 10.70
CA PRO A 168 -10.36 5.08 10.38
C PRO A 168 -11.41 5.72 11.30
N LYS A 169 -12.10 4.92 12.13
CA LYS A 169 -13.14 5.39 13.06
C LYS A 169 -12.54 6.15 14.25
N CYS A 170 -13.32 7.03 14.89
CA CYS A 170 -12.97 7.66 16.15
C CYS A 170 -13.75 6.98 17.28
N ASN A 171 -13.06 6.42 18.27
CA ASN A 171 -13.65 5.70 19.41
C ASN A 171 -14.63 4.60 18.97
N GLY A 172 -14.25 3.86 17.93
CA GLY A 172 -15.08 2.78 17.36
C GLY A 172 -16.27 3.23 16.50
N GLN A 173 -16.53 4.53 16.39
CA GLN A 173 -17.68 5.10 15.68
C GLN A 173 -17.26 5.98 14.50
N TRP A 174 -18.08 5.99 13.44
CA TRP A 174 -17.92 6.94 12.32
C TRP A 174 -18.44 8.33 12.68
N TRP A 175 -19.36 8.41 13.64
CA TRP A 175 -19.96 9.64 14.14
C TRP A 175 -20.00 9.60 15.68
N PRO A 176 -18.88 9.90 16.35
CA PRO A 176 -18.80 9.86 17.81
C PRO A 176 -19.68 10.95 18.43
N GLN A 177 -20.12 10.74 19.66
CA GLN A 177 -20.64 11.85 20.46
C GLN A 177 -19.51 12.84 20.74
N ALA A 178 -19.72 14.10 20.37
CA ALA A 178 -18.70 15.12 20.37
C ALA A 178 -19.32 16.52 20.53
N ASP A 179 -18.60 17.43 21.20
CA ASP A 179 -19.07 18.80 21.45
C ASP A 179 -18.49 19.77 20.41
N TYR A 180 -19.20 19.93 19.30
CA TYR A 180 -18.82 20.88 18.24
C TYR A 180 -18.98 22.34 18.65
N GLN A 181 -19.85 22.64 19.62
CA GLN A 181 -20.07 24.01 20.09
C GLN A 181 -18.92 24.44 21.01
N GLY A 182 -18.48 23.55 21.91
CA GLY A 182 -17.28 23.74 22.71
C GLY A 182 -16.02 23.91 21.85
N LEU A 183 -15.89 23.16 20.76
CA LEU A 183 -14.82 23.36 19.78
C LEU A 183 -14.83 24.78 19.19
N LEU A 184 -16.00 25.26 18.73
CA LEU A 184 -16.12 26.60 18.14
C LEU A 184 -15.85 27.71 19.16
N ASN A 185 -16.33 27.54 20.39
CA ASN A 185 -16.09 28.47 21.49
C ASN A 185 -14.60 28.51 21.86
N GLY A 186 -13.91 27.36 21.85
CA GLY A 186 -12.46 27.30 22.05
C GLY A 186 -11.68 28.08 21.00
N LEU A 187 -12.11 28.04 19.74
CA LEU A 187 -11.50 28.82 18.65
C LEU A 187 -11.67 30.34 18.86
N LEU A 188 -12.81 30.77 19.39
CA LEU A 188 -13.12 32.18 19.63
C LEU A 188 -12.45 32.74 20.89
N THR A 189 -12.38 31.94 21.95
CA THR A 189 -11.82 32.34 23.26
C THR A 189 -10.31 32.16 23.33
N GLY A 190 -9.77 31.18 22.60
CA GLY A 190 -8.34 30.90 22.49
C GLY A 190 -7.68 30.33 23.75
N ASN A 191 -8.47 29.92 24.74
CA ASN A 191 -8.00 29.21 25.92
C ASN A 191 -7.78 27.72 25.61
N ASN A 192 -6.76 27.12 26.24
CA ASN A 192 -6.33 25.74 25.98
C ASN A 192 -7.21 24.65 26.62
N THR A 193 -8.29 25.02 27.30
CA THR A 193 -9.14 24.08 28.05
C THR A 193 -10.30 23.59 27.19
N LEU A 194 -10.01 22.91 26.08
CA LEU A 194 -11.05 22.16 25.37
C LEU A 194 -11.50 20.99 26.26
N SER A 195 -12.81 20.81 26.41
CA SER A 195 -13.37 19.60 27.02
C SER A 195 -12.96 18.36 26.22
N ILE A 196 -12.94 17.18 26.84
CA ILE A 196 -12.61 15.93 26.16
C ILE A 196 -13.54 15.72 24.95
N GLU A 197 -14.82 16.05 25.07
CA GLU A 197 -15.81 15.95 23.99
C GLU A 197 -15.51 16.92 22.83
N ALA A 198 -15.00 18.13 23.13
CA ALA A 198 -14.57 19.09 22.12
C ALA A 198 -13.23 18.69 21.47
N GLN A 199 -12.33 18.02 22.20
CA GLN A 199 -11.13 17.40 21.64
C GLN A 199 -11.47 16.26 20.67
N VAL A 200 -12.45 15.42 21.04
CA VAL A 200 -13.00 14.38 20.15
C VAL A 200 -13.58 15.02 18.89
N ALA A 201 -14.35 16.12 19.02
CA ALA A 201 -14.88 16.86 17.88
C ALA A 201 -13.78 17.37 16.93
N ALA A 202 -12.72 17.97 17.50
CA ALA A 202 -11.59 18.50 16.74
C ALA A 202 -10.85 17.41 15.95
N ASN A 203 -10.50 16.31 16.62
CA ASN A 203 -9.76 15.20 16.00
C ASN A 203 -10.60 14.47 14.97
N TRP A 204 -11.89 14.24 15.25
CA TRP A 204 -12.83 13.67 14.29
C TRP A 204 -12.95 14.54 13.03
N LEU A 205 -13.13 15.85 13.19
CA LEU A 205 -13.25 16.78 12.07
C LEU A 205 -11.97 16.78 11.23
N HIS A 206 -10.80 16.71 11.87
CA HIS A 206 -9.51 16.57 11.19
C HIS A 206 -9.44 15.28 10.38
N ARG A 207 -9.88 14.13 10.91
CA ARG A 207 -9.86 12.85 10.19
C ARG A 207 -10.80 12.85 8.98
N VAL A 208 -12.02 13.35 9.15
CA VAL A 208 -13.00 13.46 8.06
C VAL A 208 -12.49 14.42 6.98
N GLY A 209 -11.93 15.57 7.39
CA GLY A 209 -11.30 16.52 6.49
C GLY A 209 -10.11 15.92 5.73
N ALA A 210 -9.30 15.07 6.37
CA ALA A 210 -8.21 14.35 5.72
C ALA A 210 -8.72 13.36 4.67
N MET A 211 -9.81 12.64 4.95
CA MET A 211 -10.43 11.72 3.98
C MET A 211 -11.01 12.48 2.78
N LEU A 212 -11.64 13.64 3.02
CA LEU A 212 -12.12 14.53 1.97
C LEU A 212 -10.98 15.07 1.11
N CYS A 213 -9.88 15.52 1.73
CA CYS A 213 -8.66 15.92 1.03
C CYS A 213 -8.10 14.79 0.18
N PHE A 214 -8.04 13.56 0.70
CA PHE A 214 -7.54 12.39 -0.03
C PHE A 214 -8.34 12.15 -1.31
N ILE A 215 -9.67 12.16 -1.24
CA ILE A 215 -10.55 11.95 -2.41
C ILE A 215 -10.34 13.06 -3.44
N ILE A 216 -10.38 14.32 -3.01
CA ILE A 216 -10.28 15.49 -3.88
C ILE A 216 -8.90 15.57 -4.54
N PHE A 217 -7.81 15.31 -3.79
CA PHE A 217 -6.46 15.39 -4.34
C PHE A 217 -6.16 14.24 -5.30
N ASN A 218 -6.71 13.04 -5.08
CA ASN A 218 -6.65 11.97 -6.08
C ASN A 218 -7.39 12.36 -7.36
N GLY A 219 -8.57 12.99 -7.24
CA GLY A 219 -9.28 13.54 -8.40
C GLY A 219 -8.45 14.61 -9.14
N LEU A 220 -7.83 15.53 -8.41
CA LEU A 220 -6.97 16.57 -8.99
C LEU A 220 -5.72 15.96 -9.64
N MET A 221 -5.10 14.96 -9.01
CA MET A 221 -3.96 14.21 -9.55
C MET A 221 -4.32 13.58 -10.90
N MET A 222 -5.44 12.85 -10.98
CA MET A 222 -5.90 12.25 -12.22
C MET A 222 -6.18 13.30 -13.30
N SER A 223 -6.84 14.40 -12.91
CA SER A 223 -7.07 15.53 -13.81
C SER A 223 -5.76 16.14 -14.31
N ALA A 224 -4.77 16.33 -13.43
CA ALA A 224 -3.45 16.88 -13.74
C ALA A 224 -2.62 15.97 -14.65
N LEU A 225 -2.74 14.64 -14.52
CA LEU A 225 -2.02 13.65 -15.34
C LEU A 225 -2.62 13.42 -16.74
N SER A 226 -3.80 13.98 -17.01
CA SER A 226 -4.44 13.89 -18.33
C SER A 226 -3.52 14.33 -19.47
N ALA A 227 -3.61 13.64 -20.61
CA ALA A 227 -2.78 13.87 -21.79
C ALA A 227 -2.89 15.31 -22.36
N ARG A 228 -3.95 16.04 -22.01
CA ARG A 228 -4.19 17.43 -22.44
C ARG A 228 -3.34 18.47 -21.70
N ASN A 229 -2.78 18.13 -20.53
CA ASN A 229 -2.08 19.10 -19.69
C ASN A 229 -0.59 19.18 -19.99
N SER A 230 0.01 20.33 -19.67
CA SER A 230 1.45 20.56 -19.87
C SER A 230 2.33 19.59 -19.05
N LYS A 231 3.55 19.32 -19.53
CA LYS A 231 4.52 18.45 -18.83
C LYS A 231 4.75 18.87 -17.38
N SER A 232 4.75 20.18 -17.09
CA SER A 232 4.93 20.73 -15.74
C SER A 232 3.73 20.44 -14.83
N VAL A 233 2.50 20.54 -15.35
CA VAL A 233 1.28 20.20 -14.60
C VAL A 233 1.27 18.70 -14.26
N ARG A 234 1.62 17.83 -15.23
CA ARG A 234 1.70 16.37 -14.99
C ARG A 234 2.76 16.02 -13.95
N ARG A 235 3.97 16.60 -14.03
CA ARG A 235 5.03 16.39 -13.03
C ARG A 235 4.59 16.83 -11.64
N SER A 236 3.90 17.96 -11.55
CA SER A 236 3.34 18.44 -10.28
C SER A 236 2.24 17.49 -9.75
N GLY A 237 1.44 16.89 -10.63
CA GLY A 237 0.50 15.83 -10.29
C GLY A 237 1.16 14.56 -9.74
N LEU A 238 2.29 14.13 -10.30
CA LEU A 238 3.08 13.00 -9.76
C LEU A 238 3.64 13.32 -8.36
N TRP A 239 4.17 14.53 -8.16
CA TRP A 239 4.62 14.96 -6.83
C TRP A 239 3.49 15.05 -5.82
N LEU A 240 2.29 15.51 -6.24
CA LEU A 240 1.09 15.48 -5.41
C LEU A 240 0.76 14.05 -4.97
N SER A 241 0.80 13.08 -5.88
CA SER A 241 0.58 11.66 -5.59
C SER A 241 1.56 11.13 -4.54
N PHE A 242 2.85 11.35 -4.76
CA PHE A 242 3.91 10.87 -3.87
C PHE A 242 3.78 11.48 -2.46
N LEU A 243 3.64 12.81 -2.36
CA LEU A 243 3.53 13.48 -1.07
C LEU A 243 2.23 13.11 -0.34
N LEU A 244 1.12 12.92 -1.06
CA LEU A 244 -0.14 12.48 -0.47
C LEU A 244 -0.02 11.07 0.12
N PHE A 245 0.65 10.15 -0.59
CA PHE A 245 0.91 8.81 -0.08
C PHE A 245 1.72 8.85 1.21
N VAL A 246 2.82 9.62 1.24
CA VAL A 246 3.65 9.76 2.45
C VAL A 246 2.85 10.40 3.59
N GLN A 247 2.04 11.42 3.33
CA GLN A 247 1.23 12.09 4.36
C GLN A 247 0.22 11.12 5.01
N VAL A 248 -0.46 10.31 4.21
CA VAL A 248 -1.41 9.30 4.71
C VAL A 248 -0.67 8.22 5.51
N ALA A 249 0.47 7.73 5.00
CA ALA A 249 1.29 6.74 5.70
C ALA A 249 1.76 7.26 7.06
N LEU A 250 2.25 8.51 7.13
CA LEU A 250 2.64 9.15 8.40
C LEU A 250 1.46 9.28 9.36
N GLY A 251 0.25 9.62 8.87
CA GLY A 251 -0.96 9.64 9.70
C GLY A 251 -1.31 8.27 10.29
N VAL A 252 -1.23 7.20 9.48
CA VAL A 252 -1.50 5.81 9.93
C VAL A 252 -0.43 5.32 10.90
N ILE A 253 0.85 5.58 10.61
CA ILE A 253 1.97 5.23 11.50
C ILE A 253 1.84 5.97 12.84
N GLY A 254 1.51 7.26 12.79
CA GLY A 254 1.27 8.08 13.98
C GLY A 254 0.23 7.43 14.88
N TYR A 255 -0.90 7.01 14.32
CA TYR A 255 -1.89 6.24 15.08
C TYR A 255 -1.35 4.90 15.61
N ARG A 256 -0.74 4.07 14.75
CA ARG A 256 -0.33 2.70 15.10
C ARG A 256 0.74 2.62 16.20
N PHE A 257 1.57 3.65 16.31
CA PHE A 257 2.71 3.71 17.23
C PHE A 257 2.55 4.77 18.33
N ALA A 258 1.32 5.18 18.63
CA ALA A 258 1.00 6.15 19.70
C ALA A 258 1.74 7.50 19.54
N MET A 259 1.76 8.02 18.32
CA MET A 259 2.24 9.36 17.94
C MET A 259 3.68 9.64 18.39
N PRO A 260 4.67 8.85 17.94
CA PRO A 260 6.07 9.12 18.30
C PRO A 260 6.49 10.48 17.74
N LEU A 261 7.34 11.19 18.49
CA LEU A 261 7.67 12.60 18.27
C LEU A 261 8.06 12.93 16.82
N TRP A 262 8.93 12.10 16.25
CA TRP A 262 9.44 12.27 14.90
C TRP A 262 8.35 12.10 13.84
N VAL A 263 7.32 11.27 14.09
CA VAL A 263 6.17 11.11 13.17
C VAL A 263 5.30 12.35 13.20
N VAL A 264 5.10 12.98 14.37
CA VAL A 264 4.32 14.23 14.48
C VAL A 264 5.00 15.37 13.72
N VAL A 265 6.32 15.50 13.88
CA VAL A 265 7.13 16.47 13.11
C VAL A 265 7.05 16.15 11.61
N ALA A 266 7.28 14.90 11.22
CA ALA A 266 7.25 14.48 9.82
C ALA A 266 5.87 14.73 9.20
N HIS A 267 4.78 14.37 9.88
CA HIS A 267 3.41 14.59 9.42
C HIS A 267 3.12 16.07 9.19
N THR A 268 3.62 16.94 10.07
CA THR A 268 3.46 18.40 9.94
C THR A 268 4.26 18.97 8.76
N VAL A 269 5.51 18.50 8.59
CA VAL A 269 6.39 18.92 7.50
C VAL A 269 5.85 18.48 6.13
N PHE A 270 5.41 17.23 6.01
CA PHE A 270 4.84 16.72 4.77
C PHE A 270 3.49 17.36 4.44
N ALA A 271 2.68 17.75 5.43
CA ALA A 271 1.47 18.54 5.21
C ALA A 271 1.80 19.89 4.55
N ALA A 272 2.85 20.58 5.04
CA ALA A 272 3.30 21.84 4.46
C ALA A 272 3.88 21.65 3.04
N LEU A 273 4.62 20.57 2.80
CA LEU A 273 5.16 20.23 1.47
C LEU A 273 4.07 19.90 0.46
N LEU A 274 2.96 19.28 0.90
CA LEU A 274 1.84 18.89 0.04
C LEU A 274 1.18 20.10 -0.65
N MET A 275 1.32 21.30 -0.10
CA MET A 275 0.84 22.54 -0.71
C MET A 275 1.64 22.94 -1.96
N LEU A 276 2.93 22.59 -2.04
CA LEU A 276 3.80 22.98 -3.15
C LEU A 276 3.31 22.47 -4.52
N PRO A 277 3.04 21.16 -4.72
CA PRO A 277 2.50 20.69 -6.00
C PRO A 277 1.13 21.29 -6.31
N LEU A 278 0.28 21.61 -5.32
CA LEU A 278 -1.00 22.28 -5.58
C LEU A 278 -0.80 23.71 -6.10
N ILE A 279 0.11 24.47 -5.49
CA ILE A 279 0.53 25.79 -5.97
C ILE A 279 1.12 25.68 -7.38
N ALA A 280 1.95 24.68 -7.63
CA ALA A 280 2.56 24.44 -8.94
C ALA A 280 1.52 24.08 -10.01
N ILE A 281 0.55 23.21 -9.72
CA ILE A 281 -0.55 22.88 -10.65
C ILE A 281 -1.37 24.15 -10.95
N SER A 282 -1.76 24.92 -9.93
CA SER A 282 -2.49 26.17 -10.08
C SER A 282 -1.72 27.19 -10.93
N PHE A 283 -0.40 27.29 -10.72
CA PHE A 283 0.48 28.17 -11.46
C PHE A 283 0.67 27.73 -12.92
N TYR A 284 1.12 26.50 -13.16
CA TYR A 284 1.40 25.98 -14.51
C TYR A 284 0.14 25.73 -15.35
N SER A 285 -1.04 25.71 -14.74
CA SER A 285 -2.31 25.70 -15.50
C SER A 285 -2.61 27.04 -16.17
N ARG A 286 -2.04 28.14 -15.65
CA ARG A 286 -2.25 29.52 -16.15
C ARG A 286 -1.01 30.11 -16.83
N PHE A 287 0.17 29.60 -16.51
CA PHE A 287 1.46 30.07 -17.01
C PHE A 287 2.23 28.93 -17.69
N GLY A 288 2.79 29.18 -18.88
CA GLY A 288 3.50 28.19 -19.71
C GLY A 288 4.89 28.66 -20.13
N PHE A 289 5.72 27.72 -20.56
CA PHE A 289 7.04 28.05 -21.13
C PHE A 289 6.88 28.58 -22.57
N VAL A 290 7.60 29.66 -22.89
CA VAL A 290 7.51 30.38 -24.19
C VAL A 290 7.75 29.46 -25.40
N GLU A 291 8.55 28.41 -25.23
CA GLU A 291 8.89 27.42 -26.28
C GLU A 291 7.76 26.44 -26.62
N ALA A 292 6.74 26.32 -25.76
CA ALA A 292 5.56 25.48 -25.99
C ALA A 292 4.38 26.24 -26.63
N LEU A 293 4.53 27.55 -26.90
CA LEU A 293 3.49 28.43 -27.44
C LEU A 293 3.63 28.70 -28.94
N GLN A 294 4.62 28.10 -29.62
CA GLN A 294 4.68 28.16 -31.08
C GLN A 294 3.61 27.22 -31.67
N PRO A 295 2.72 27.72 -32.55
CA PRO A 295 1.75 26.86 -33.21
C PRO A 295 2.50 25.91 -34.14
N THR A 296 2.37 24.61 -33.91
CA THR A 296 2.64 23.63 -34.96
C THR A 296 1.57 23.81 -36.03
N THR A 297 1.80 24.77 -36.93
CA THR A 297 1.08 24.89 -38.18
C THR A 297 1.41 23.66 -39.01
N LYS A 298 0.53 22.66 -38.97
CA LYS A 298 0.31 21.67 -40.04
C LYS A 298 -1.04 21.02 -39.77
N LEU A 299 -2.07 21.66 -40.32
CA LEU A 299 -3.34 21.00 -40.67
C LEU A 299 -3.02 19.84 -41.64
N PRO A 300 -3.73 18.69 -41.59
CA PRO A 300 -3.51 17.64 -42.56
C PRO A 300 -4.22 17.98 -43.88
N PRO A 301 -3.54 17.98 -45.03
CA PRO A 301 -4.21 17.81 -46.32
C PRO A 301 -4.28 16.32 -46.63
N GLU A 302 -5.51 15.83 -46.69
CA GLU A 302 -5.88 14.60 -47.37
C GLU A 302 -5.89 14.87 -48.89
N LEU A 303 -5.44 13.86 -49.66
CA LEU A 303 -5.56 13.68 -51.13
C LEU A 303 -4.76 14.60 -52.07
N GLU A 304 -3.60 14.13 -52.54
CA GLU A 304 -3.27 14.06 -53.99
C GLU A 304 -2.03 13.19 -54.28
N LYS A 305 -2.28 12.09 -55.02
CA LYS A 305 -1.49 11.35 -56.04
C LYS A 305 0.06 11.25 -56.00
N PHE A 306 0.50 9.98 -56.15
CA PHE A 306 1.57 9.42 -57.01
C PHE A 306 2.90 10.21 -57.14
N GLU A 307 4.08 9.66 -56.80
CA GLU A 307 4.84 8.72 -57.65
C GLU A 307 6.12 8.19 -56.94
N THR A 308 6.42 6.91 -57.19
CA THR A 308 7.73 6.21 -57.33
C THR A 308 8.94 6.36 -56.34
N LYS A 309 9.32 5.20 -55.74
CA LYS A 309 10.64 4.61 -55.29
C LYS A 309 11.88 5.51 -54.99
N PRO A 310 12.86 5.10 -54.12
CA PRO A 310 13.31 3.73 -53.87
C PRO A 310 13.62 3.31 -52.41
N GLU A 311 13.57 1.99 -52.22
CA GLU A 311 14.31 1.08 -51.30
C GLU A 311 15.01 1.62 -50.03
N PRO A 312 14.80 1.01 -48.84
CA PRO A 312 15.50 1.41 -47.62
C PRO A 312 16.93 0.86 -47.60
N LYS A 313 17.90 1.77 -47.48
CA LYS A 313 19.27 1.44 -47.05
C LYS A 313 19.26 0.88 -45.64
N GLU A 314 19.64 -0.38 -45.59
CA GLU A 314 20.39 -1.09 -44.55
C GLU A 314 21.12 -0.14 -43.58
N ARG A 315 20.72 -0.17 -42.31
CA ARG A 315 21.51 0.35 -41.19
C ARG A 315 22.00 -0.86 -40.40
N GLU A 316 23.32 -1.04 -40.44
CA GLU A 316 24.10 -1.96 -39.62
C GLU A 316 23.66 -1.87 -38.16
N ALA A 317 23.04 -2.95 -37.67
CA ALA A 317 22.94 -3.23 -36.25
C ALA A 317 24.20 -4.01 -35.86
N THR A 318 25.04 -3.37 -35.04
CA THR A 318 26.23 -3.96 -34.44
C THR A 318 25.84 -5.21 -33.65
N ALA A 319 26.27 -6.37 -34.14
CA ALA A 319 26.03 -7.66 -33.52
C ALA A 319 26.77 -7.75 -32.16
N LEU A 320 26.01 -7.75 -31.06
CA LEU A 320 26.47 -8.31 -29.80
C LEU A 320 26.33 -9.84 -29.89
N LYS A 321 27.48 -10.52 -29.88
CA LYS A 321 27.63 -11.96 -29.75
C LYS A 321 26.82 -12.46 -28.54
N PRO A 322 25.91 -13.44 -28.66
CA PRO A 322 25.40 -14.14 -27.50
C PRO A 322 26.53 -14.99 -26.91
N GLU A 323 26.89 -14.71 -25.67
CA GLU A 323 27.75 -15.57 -24.86
C GLU A 323 26.96 -16.85 -24.55
N ILE A 324 27.42 -17.95 -25.13
CA ILE A 324 26.87 -19.29 -24.95
C ILE A 324 27.22 -19.72 -23.52
N ILE A 325 26.25 -19.61 -22.62
CA ILE A 325 26.30 -20.30 -21.31
C ILE A 325 26.05 -21.80 -21.59
N PRO A 326 26.88 -22.72 -21.07
CA PRO A 326 26.69 -24.14 -21.34
C PRO A 326 25.34 -24.60 -20.82
N VAL A 327 24.59 -25.30 -21.67
CA VAL A 327 23.40 -26.06 -21.29
C VAL A 327 23.83 -27.12 -20.28
N ALA A 328 23.54 -26.86 -19.00
CA ALA A 328 23.61 -27.88 -17.97
C ALA A 328 22.54 -28.92 -18.26
N VAL A 329 22.98 -30.17 -18.42
CA VAL A 329 22.14 -31.34 -18.61
C VAL A 329 21.15 -31.42 -17.44
N GLU A 330 19.85 -31.41 -17.76
CA GLU A 330 18.76 -31.55 -16.79
C GLU A 330 18.83 -32.93 -16.14
N GLU A 331 19.12 -32.97 -14.83
CA GLU A 331 18.80 -34.13 -14.02
C GLU A 331 17.27 -34.22 -13.85
N PRO A 332 16.67 -35.43 -13.93
CA PRO A 332 15.25 -35.62 -13.65
C PRO A 332 14.95 -35.13 -12.23
N TYR A 333 13.91 -34.31 -12.08
CA TYR A 333 13.40 -33.91 -10.78
C TYR A 333 12.90 -35.15 -10.02
N VAL A 334 13.64 -35.57 -9.01
CA VAL A 334 13.18 -36.48 -7.97
C VAL A 334 12.41 -35.65 -6.96
N GLU A 335 11.16 -36.02 -6.65
CA GLU A 335 10.44 -35.39 -5.55
C GLU A 335 11.33 -35.48 -4.30
N PRO A 336 11.71 -34.35 -3.66
CA PRO A 336 12.70 -34.37 -2.61
C PRO A 336 12.25 -35.35 -1.52
N ALA A 337 13.17 -36.15 -0.99
CA ALA A 337 12.85 -37.12 0.05
C ALA A 337 12.05 -36.43 1.18
N PRO A 338 11.06 -37.10 1.82
CA PRO A 338 10.19 -36.50 2.83
C PRO A 338 10.95 -35.74 3.93
N GLU A 339 12.13 -36.25 4.30
CA GLU A 339 13.05 -35.64 5.26
C GLU A 339 13.57 -34.26 4.79
N SER A 340 13.92 -34.12 3.51
CA SER A 340 14.35 -32.85 2.93
C SER A 340 13.20 -31.83 2.77
N LEU A 341 11.97 -32.30 2.52
CA LEU A 341 10.77 -31.45 2.48
C LEU A 341 10.44 -30.93 3.87
N TYR A 342 10.51 -31.79 4.88
CA TYR A 342 10.29 -31.41 6.28
C TYR A 342 11.34 -30.42 6.78
N LEU A 343 12.63 -30.63 6.51
CA LEU A 343 13.69 -29.69 6.88
C LEU A 343 13.52 -28.33 6.20
N ARG A 344 13.13 -28.32 4.92
CA ARG A 344 12.78 -27.08 4.21
C ARG A 344 11.59 -26.39 4.86
N LEU A 345 10.51 -27.12 5.13
CA LEU A 345 9.31 -26.58 5.78
C LEU A 345 9.64 -26.01 7.17
N LYS A 346 10.45 -26.71 7.98
CA LYS A 346 10.97 -26.23 9.27
C LYS A 346 11.68 -24.89 9.11
N SER A 347 12.63 -24.80 8.17
CA SER A 347 13.40 -23.58 7.94
C SER A 347 12.53 -22.41 7.45
N GLN A 348 11.56 -22.70 6.59
CA GLN A 348 10.71 -21.71 5.96
C GLN A 348 9.62 -21.21 6.93
N LEU A 349 9.12 -22.04 7.83
CA LEU A 349 8.16 -21.63 8.86
C LEU A 349 8.81 -20.93 10.08
N ALA A 350 10.12 -20.70 10.08
CA ALA A 350 10.84 -20.11 11.22
C ALA A 350 10.21 -18.82 11.76
N ARG A 351 9.72 -17.92 10.87
CA ARG A 351 9.05 -16.67 11.28
C ARG A 351 7.67 -16.90 11.91
N THR A 352 6.88 -17.80 11.36
CA THR A 352 5.57 -18.20 11.94
C THR A 352 5.79 -18.90 13.27
N ARG A 353 6.84 -19.73 13.38
CA ARG A 353 7.26 -20.35 14.63
C ARG A 353 7.81 -19.34 15.63
N THR A 354 8.44 -18.24 15.27
CA THR A 354 8.76 -17.20 16.28
C THR A 354 7.49 -16.52 16.83
N GLY A 355 6.45 -16.36 16.00
CA GLY A 355 5.17 -15.78 16.42
C GLY A 355 4.33 -16.71 17.30
N LEU A 356 4.21 -17.99 16.92
CA LEU A 356 3.48 -19.02 17.68
C LEU A 356 4.33 -19.67 18.77
N GLY A 357 5.60 -19.91 18.48
CA GLY A 357 6.53 -20.74 19.24
C GLY A 357 7.51 -19.98 20.14
N GLY A 358 7.58 -18.64 20.08
CA GLY A 358 8.34 -17.86 21.08
C GLY A 358 7.83 -18.08 22.51
N ILE A 359 6.55 -18.40 22.68
CA ILE A 359 5.90 -18.73 23.96
C ILE A 359 5.88 -20.25 24.21
N LEU A 360 5.73 -21.07 23.15
CA LEU A 360 5.83 -22.54 23.25
C LEU A 360 7.25 -23.05 23.57
N ALA A 361 8.30 -22.29 23.22
CA ALA A 361 9.68 -22.59 23.63
C ALA A 361 9.91 -22.34 25.13
N ASN A 362 9.23 -21.35 25.71
CA ASN A 362 9.31 -20.99 27.14
C ASN A 362 8.46 -21.90 28.02
N LEU A 363 7.40 -22.50 27.46
CA LEU A 363 6.59 -23.54 28.09
C LEU A 363 7.44 -24.71 28.64
N ALA A 364 8.58 -25.04 28.01
CA ALA A 364 9.43 -26.17 28.40
C ALA A 364 10.18 -25.99 29.74
N LEU A 365 10.12 -24.83 30.41
CA LEU A 365 10.79 -24.59 31.69
C LEU A 365 9.98 -25.11 32.89
N GLY A 366 9.59 -26.39 32.87
CA GLY A 366 9.09 -27.11 34.06
C GLY A 366 7.91 -26.48 34.80
N GLN A 367 7.21 -25.51 34.20
CA GLN A 367 6.06 -24.87 34.81
C GLN A 367 4.87 -25.83 34.79
N LYS A 368 4.14 -25.88 35.91
CA LYS A 368 2.86 -26.58 35.94
C LYS A 368 1.89 -25.87 35.00
N ALA A 369 1.11 -26.65 34.26
CA ALA A 369 0.01 -26.08 33.49
C ALA A 369 -0.96 -25.37 34.45
N ASN A 370 -1.19 -24.07 34.23
CA ASN A 370 -2.07 -23.21 35.01
C ASN A 370 -2.85 -22.27 34.09
N GLU A 371 -3.78 -21.50 34.65
CA GLU A 371 -4.61 -20.56 33.88
C GLU A 371 -3.79 -19.46 33.21
N ASP A 372 -2.78 -18.90 33.89
CA ASP A 372 -1.88 -17.87 33.32
C ASP A 372 -1.23 -18.33 31.99
N LEU A 373 -0.82 -19.59 31.94
CA LEU A 373 -0.19 -20.19 30.76
C LEU A 373 -1.18 -20.35 29.59
N LEU A 374 -2.46 -20.59 29.89
CA LEU A 374 -3.50 -20.64 28.87
C LEU A 374 -3.77 -19.24 28.29
N GLU A 375 -3.72 -18.18 29.09
CA GLU A 375 -3.83 -16.79 28.62
C GLU A 375 -2.65 -16.40 27.70
N ASP A 376 -1.44 -16.85 28.02
CA ASP A 376 -0.25 -16.65 27.18
C ASP A 376 -0.38 -17.39 25.84
N ILE A 377 -0.89 -18.63 25.86
CA ILE A 377 -1.18 -19.39 24.64
C ILE A 377 -2.27 -18.68 23.82
N GLU A 378 -3.33 -18.18 24.45
CA GLU A 378 -4.40 -17.43 23.79
C GLU A 378 -3.85 -16.21 23.07
N SER A 379 -3.06 -15.40 23.78
CA SER A 379 -2.41 -14.21 23.25
C SER A 379 -1.52 -14.54 22.06
N SER A 380 -0.75 -15.62 22.14
CA SER A 380 0.12 -16.10 21.05
C SER A 380 -0.67 -16.49 19.80
N LEU A 381 -1.73 -17.29 19.97
CA LEU A 381 -2.59 -17.74 18.87
C LEU A 381 -3.26 -16.53 18.19
N LEU A 382 -3.72 -15.55 18.97
CA LEU A 382 -4.29 -14.31 18.42
C LEU A 382 -3.25 -13.47 17.68
N MET A 383 -2.05 -13.28 18.22
CA MET A 383 -0.96 -12.54 17.55
C MET A 383 -0.53 -13.19 16.23
N ALA A 384 -0.59 -14.51 16.15
CA ALA A 384 -0.30 -15.27 14.94
C ALA A 384 -1.44 -15.31 13.90
N ASP A 385 -2.53 -14.55 14.12
CA ASP A 385 -3.72 -14.49 13.26
C ASP A 385 -4.49 -15.83 13.16
N VAL A 386 -4.47 -16.69 14.19
CA VAL A 386 -5.28 -17.93 14.27
C VAL A 386 -6.80 -17.64 14.28
N GLY A 387 -7.19 -16.44 14.72
CA GLY A 387 -8.57 -15.97 14.75
C GLY A 387 -9.29 -16.31 16.05
N ILE A 388 -10.15 -15.39 16.49
CA ILE A 388 -10.81 -15.43 17.81
C ILE A 388 -11.58 -16.74 18.00
N ASP A 389 -12.47 -17.10 17.08
CA ASP A 389 -13.32 -18.29 17.22
C ASP A 389 -12.52 -19.59 17.37
N VAL A 390 -11.40 -19.70 16.64
CA VAL A 390 -10.54 -20.88 16.67
C VAL A 390 -9.73 -20.90 17.96
N THR A 391 -9.15 -19.77 18.34
CA THR A 391 -8.40 -19.63 19.59
C THR A 391 -9.28 -19.96 20.78
N THR A 392 -10.44 -19.32 20.92
CA THR A 392 -11.38 -19.57 22.03
C THR A 392 -11.77 -21.05 22.10
N LYS A 393 -11.99 -21.71 20.95
CA LYS A 393 -12.28 -23.14 20.92
C LYS A 393 -11.11 -23.98 21.46
N ILE A 394 -9.87 -23.67 21.06
CA ILE A 394 -8.67 -24.37 21.52
C ILE A 394 -8.52 -24.18 23.03
N ILE A 395 -8.58 -22.93 23.51
CA ILE A 395 -8.41 -22.61 24.93
C ILE A 395 -9.45 -23.33 25.78
N ASN A 396 -10.73 -23.26 25.41
CA ASN A 396 -11.80 -23.96 26.15
C ASN A 396 -11.55 -25.47 26.28
N ARG A 397 -11.00 -26.12 25.25
CA ARG A 397 -10.68 -27.55 25.28
C ARG A 397 -9.45 -27.85 26.14
N LEU A 398 -8.45 -26.97 26.12
CA LEU A 398 -7.28 -27.07 26.99
C LEU A 398 -7.67 -26.86 28.46
N THR A 399 -8.48 -25.84 28.77
CA THR A 399 -9.02 -25.59 30.12
C THR A 399 -9.78 -26.80 30.65
N GLN A 400 -10.69 -27.37 29.85
CA GLN A 400 -11.44 -28.57 30.26
C GLN A 400 -10.54 -29.78 30.53
N SER A 401 -9.46 -29.92 29.77
CA SER A 401 -8.48 -31.01 29.97
C SER A 401 -7.61 -30.77 31.21
N LEU A 402 -7.31 -29.50 31.52
CA LEU A 402 -6.60 -29.09 32.72
C LEU A 402 -7.43 -29.35 33.99
N GLU A 403 -8.71 -28.97 34.01
CA GLU A 403 -9.63 -29.21 35.12
C GLU A 403 -9.80 -30.71 35.44
N ARG A 404 -9.68 -31.57 34.43
CA ARG A 404 -9.76 -33.03 34.55
C ARG A 404 -8.44 -33.68 35.02
N GLN A 405 -7.43 -32.89 35.37
CA GLN A 405 -6.08 -33.35 35.73
C GLN A 405 -5.39 -34.21 34.64
N GLN A 406 -5.74 -33.97 33.37
CA GLN A 406 -5.16 -34.69 32.23
C GLN A 406 -3.90 -33.98 31.69
N LEU A 407 -3.65 -32.75 32.10
CA LEU A 407 -2.52 -31.91 31.70
C LEU A 407 -1.69 -31.53 32.94
N ASN A 408 -0.87 -32.47 33.44
CA ASN A 408 -0.13 -32.29 34.70
C ASN A 408 1.24 -31.63 34.51
N ASP A 409 1.75 -31.59 33.29
CA ASP A 409 3.02 -30.97 32.91
C ASP A 409 2.91 -30.26 31.55
N SER A 410 3.95 -29.49 31.23
CA SER A 410 4.03 -28.69 30.02
C SER A 410 4.11 -29.52 28.72
N ASP A 411 4.69 -30.73 28.79
CA ASP A 411 4.79 -31.62 27.63
C ASP A 411 3.42 -32.20 27.25
N ALA A 412 2.59 -32.55 28.24
CA ALA A 412 1.20 -32.93 28.04
C ALA A 412 0.37 -31.79 27.45
N LEU A 413 0.53 -30.56 27.96
CA LEU A 413 -0.14 -29.37 27.42
C LEU A 413 0.26 -29.08 25.96
N THR A 414 1.55 -29.18 25.65
CA THR A 414 2.07 -29.02 24.28
C THR A 414 1.49 -30.07 23.35
N SER A 415 1.44 -31.32 23.79
CA SER A 415 0.86 -32.44 23.03
C SER A 415 -0.64 -32.24 22.78
N ALA A 416 -1.38 -31.77 23.79
CA ALA A 416 -2.81 -31.47 23.68
C ALA A 416 -3.06 -30.31 22.70
N LEU A 417 -2.28 -29.23 22.78
CA LEU A 417 -2.38 -28.12 21.84
C LEU A 417 -2.08 -28.58 20.40
N LYS A 418 -1.05 -29.41 20.20
CA LYS A 418 -0.71 -29.99 18.90
C LYS A 418 -1.88 -30.80 18.33
N GLN A 419 -2.51 -31.65 19.14
CA GLN A 419 -3.68 -32.43 18.75
C GLN A 419 -4.88 -31.54 18.38
N GLU A 420 -5.13 -30.47 19.14
CA GLU A 420 -6.22 -29.54 18.84
C GLU A 420 -6.01 -28.82 17.51
N LEU A 421 -4.79 -28.30 17.27
CA LEU A 421 -4.41 -27.67 16.01
C LEU A 421 -4.51 -28.64 14.82
N LEU A 422 -4.05 -29.89 15.00
CA LEU A 422 -4.15 -30.94 13.98
C LEU A 422 -5.61 -31.25 13.64
N SER A 423 -6.48 -31.38 14.65
CA SER A 423 -7.90 -31.69 14.47
C SER A 423 -8.66 -30.64 13.63
N ILE A 424 -8.17 -29.40 13.63
CA ILE A 424 -8.73 -28.30 12.83
C ILE A 424 -8.33 -28.43 11.36
N LEU A 425 -7.09 -28.83 11.09
CA LEU A 425 -6.52 -28.87 9.74
C LEU A 425 -6.76 -30.18 9.00
N GLU A 426 -6.82 -31.31 9.71
CA GLU A 426 -6.96 -32.65 9.14
C GLU A 426 -8.14 -32.80 8.16
N PRO A 427 -9.35 -32.25 8.43
CA PRO A 427 -10.47 -32.33 7.48
C PRO A 427 -10.20 -31.65 6.14
N CYS A 428 -9.29 -30.67 6.11
CA CYS A 428 -8.90 -29.91 4.92
C CYS A 428 -7.62 -30.44 4.27
N SER A 429 -6.93 -31.43 4.86
CA SER A 429 -5.69 -32.00 4.37
C SER A 429 -5.94 -33.03 3.27
N LYS A 430 -6.40 -32.59 2.09
CA LYS A 430 -6.70 -33.48 0.95
C LYS A 430 -5.85 -33.11 -0.27
N PRO A 431 -4.95 -34.00 -0.73
CA PRO A 431 -4.10 -33.73 -1.88
C PRO A 431 -4.93 -33.57 -3.16
N LEU A 432 -4.44 -32.76 -4.10
CA LEU A 432 -5.01 -32.67 -5.44
C LEU A 432 -4.81 -34.01 -6.17
N ARG A 433 -5.89 -34.60 -6.67
CA ARG A 433 -5.86 -35.85 -7.45
C ARG A 433 -6.39 -35.58 -8.84
N ILE A 434 -5.60 -35.92 -9.85
CA ILE A 434 -6.00 -35.84 -11.25
C ILE A 434 -6.38 -37.25 -11.70
N PRO A 435 -7.69 -37.55 -11.88
CA PRO A 435 -8.12 -38.85 -12.38
C PRO A 435 -7.68 -39.03 -13.84
N LYS A 436 -7.52 -40.29 -14.27
CA LYS A 436 -7.40 -40.60 -15.69
C LYS A 436 -8.76 -40.44 -16.35
N GLN A 437 -8.84 -39.65 -17.40
CA GLN A 437 -10.07 -39.34 -18.12
C GLN A 437 -9.75 -38.94 -19.57
N ASP A 438 -10.73 -39.06 -20.47
CA ASP A 438 -10.56 -38.76 -21.90
C ASP A 438 -10.51 -37.25 -22.20
N LYS A 439 -11.04 -36.43 -21.30
CA LYS A 439 -11.05 -34.96 -21.39
C LYS A 439 -9.99 -34.34 -20.48
N PRO A 440 -9.42 -33.17 -20.82
CA PRO A 440 -8.46 -32.50 -19.95
C PRO A 440 -9.06 -32.17 -18.58
N PHE A 441 -8.32 -32.42 -17.51
CA PHE A 441 -8.65 -31.95 -16.17
C PHE A 441 -8.40 -30.43 -16.10
N VAL A 442 -9.48 -29.65 -15.93
CA VAL A 442 -9.43 -28.19 -15.98
C VAL A 442 -9.30 -27.61 -14.57
N ILE A 443 -8.19 -26.92 -14.30
CA ILE A 443 -7.91 -26.19 -13.07
C ILE A 443 -8.08 -24.69 -13.34
N LEU A 444 -9.05 -24.06 -12.67
CA LEU A 444 -9.25 -22.61 -12.70
C LEU A 444 -8.58 -21.99 -11.47
N VAL A 445 -7.58 -21.13 -11.68
CA VAL A 445 -6.85 -20.47 -10.59
C VAL A 445 -7.34 -19.04 -10.41
N VAL A 446 -7.91 -18.76 -9.23
CA VAL A 446 -8.49 -17.46 -8.88
C VAL A 446 -7.80 -16.85 -7.67
N GLY A 447 -8.06 -15.57 -7.42
CA GLY A 447 -7.50 -14.81 -6.30
C GLY A 447 -7.10 -13.39 -6.69
N VAL A 448 -6.69 -12.60 -5.70
CA VAL A 448 -6.42 -11.17 -5.95
C VAL A 448 -5.04 -10.93 -6.55
N ASN A 449 -4.76 -9.70 -6.95
CA ASN A 449 -3.43 -9.36 -7.48
C ASN A 449 -2.38 -9.39 -6.36
N GLY A 450 -1.18 -9.86 -6.69
CA GLY A 450 -0.04 -9.86 -5.75
C GLY A 450 0.02 -11.04 -4.77
N VAL A 451 -0.98 -11.93 -4.73
CA VAL A 451 -0.98 -13.15 -3.88
C VAL A 451 -0.18 -14.32 -4.48
N GLY A 452 0.38 -14.17 -5.69
CA GLY A 452 1.21 -15.19 -6.31
C GLY A 452 0.48 -16.20 -7.20
N LYS A 453 -0.66 -15.85 -7.81
CA LYS A 453 -1.41 -16.72 -8.75
C LYS A 453 -0.54 -17.27 -9.89
N THR A 454 -0.01 -16.40 -10.74
CA THR A 454 0.78 -16.78 -11.92
C THR A 454 2.04 -17.57 -11.53
N THR A 455 2.68 -17.22 -10.42
CA THR A 455 3.79 -17.99 -9.85
C THR A 455 3.36 -19.40 -9.39
N THR A 456 2.21 -19.51 -8.72
CA THR A 456 1.64 -20.80 -8.29
C THR A 456 1.30 -21.67 -9.49
N ILE A 457 0.73 -21.09 -10.55
CA ILE A 457 0.44 -21.78 -11.82
C ILE A 457 1.72 -22.36 -12.41
N GLY A 458 2.78 -21.55 -12.52
CA GLY A 458 4.07 -22.00 -13.05
C GLY A 458 4.67 -23.16 -12.26
N LYS A 459 4.70 -23.06 -10.92
CA LYS A 459 5.20 -24.13 -10.03
C LYS A 459 4.35 -25.40 -10.12
N LEU A 460 3.02 -25.26 -10.13
CA LEU A 460 2.11 -26.38 -10.29
C LEU A 460 2.27 -27.06 -11.64
N ALA A 461 2.41 -26.28 -12.72
CA ALA A 461 2.60 -26.81 -14.07
C ALA A 461 3.87 -27.66 -14.19
N LYS A 462 5.00 -27.18 -13.65
CA LYS A 462 6.24 -27.96 -13.56
C LYS A 462 6.02 -29.25 -12.77
N ARG A 463 5.41 -29.16 -11.59
CA ARG A 463 5.16 -30.33 -10.72
C ARG A 463 4.32 -31.39 -11.42
N LEU A 464 3.25 -30.98 -12.11
CA LEU A 464 2.39 -31.91 -12.86
C LEU A 464 3.11 -32.50 -14.08
N LYS A 465 3.91 -31.70 -14.79
CA LYS A 465 4.76 -32.21 -15.89
C LYS A 465 5.77 -33.23 -15.38
N ALA A 466 6.40 -32.99 -14.23
CA ALA A 466 7.33 -33.92 -13.59
C ALA A 466 6.64 -35.22 -13.12
N GLN A 467 5.35 -35.16 -12.79
CA GLN A 467 4.51 -36.34 -12.50
C GLN A 467 4.10 -37.12 -13.77
N GLY A 468 4.54 -36.68 -14.96
CA GLY A 468 4.27 -37.33 -16.24
C GLY A 468 2.99 -36.86 -16.94
N HIS A 469 2.30 -35.83 -16.43
CA HIS A 469 1.13 -35.28 -17.10
C HIS A 469 1.52 -34.36 -18.26
N LYS A 470 0.78 -34.45 -19.36
CA LYS A 470 0.77 -33.42 -20.41
C LYS A 470 0.01 -32.20 -19.90
N VAL A 471 0.70 -31.08 -19.74
CA VAL A 471 0.14 -29.85 -19.20
C VAL A 471 0.02 -28.78 -20.29
N MET A 472 -1.04 -27.97 -20.23
CA MET A 472 -1.21 -26.74 -21.01
C MET A 472 -1.63 -25.60 -20.10
N LEU A 473 -1.26 -24.37 -20.45
CA LEU A 473 -1.65 -23.15 -19.73
C LEU A 473 -2.57 -22.27 -20.58
N ALA A 474 -3.51 -21.58 -19.94
CA ALA A 474 -4.34 -20.54 -20.57
C ALA A 474 -4.16 -19.20 -19.85
N ALA A 475 -3.76 -18.17 -20.59
CA ALA A 475 -3.45 -16.84 -20.07
C ALA A 475 -4.71 -15.95 -19.95
N GLY A 476 -5.58 -16.26 -18.99
CA GLY A 476 -6.85 -15.53 -18.79
C GLY A 476 -6.73 -14.21 -18.01
N ASP A 477 -5.58 -13.82 -17.46
CA ASP A 477 -5.34 -12.43 -16.96
C ASP A 477 -5.01 -11.49 -18.14
N THR A 478 -5.96 -11.36 -19.07
CA THR A 478 -5.79 -10.62 -20.33
C THR A 478 -5.66 -9.11 -20.16
N PHE A 479 -6.08 -8.57 -19.01
CA PHE A 479 -6.01 -7.15 -18.73
C PHE A 479 -4.55 -6.70 -18.45
N ARG A 480 -3.72 -7.58 -17.89
CA ARG A 480 -2.34 -7.27 -17.55
C ARG A 480 -1.41 -7.89 -18.58
N ALA A 481 -0.92 -7.09 -19.53
CA ALA A 481 0.07 -7.53 -20.52
C ALA A 481 1.26 -8.28 -19.88
N ALA A 482 1.78 -7.75 -18.77
CA ALA A 482 2.87 -8.37 -18.03
C ALA A 482 2.51 -9.74 -17.40
N ALA A 483 1.24 -10.00 -17.07
CA ALA A 483 0.81 -11.30 -16.54
C ALA A 483 0.80 -12.38 -17.64
N VAL A 484 0.34 -12.01 -18.84
CA VAL A 484 0.40 -12.88 -20.03
C VAL A 484 1.85 -13.22 -20.36
N GLU A 485 2.73 -12.21 -20.44
CA GLU A 485 4.16 -12.41 -20.71
C GLU A 485 4.85 -13.25 -19.62
N GLN A 486 4.51 -13.01 -18.36
CA GLN A 486 5.05 -13.80 -17.24
C GLN A 486 4.63 -15.27 -17.35
N LEU A 487 3.36 -15.55 -17.67
CA LEU A 487 2.89 -16.93 -17.84
C LEU A 487 3.51 -17.61 -19.07
N GLN A 488 3.68 -16.87 -20.18
CA GLN A 488 4.40 -17.36 -21.36
C GLN A 488 5.85 -17.71 -21.04
N THR A 489 6.53 -16.88 -20.24
CA THR A 489 7.90 -17.16 -19.77
C THR A 489 7.95 -18.44 -18.92
N TRP A 490 6.96 -18.65 -18.05
CA TRP A 490 6.83 -19.91 -17.30
C TRP A 490 6.61 -21.11 -18.22
N GLY A 491 5.75 -20.97 -19.23
CA GLY A 491 5.53 -22.00 -20.24
C GLY A 491 6.79 -22.34 -21.01
N GLN A 492 7.50 -21.33 -21.53
CA GLN A 492 8.74 -21.52 -22.28
C GLN A 492 9.83 -22.20 -21.44
N ARG A 493 10.00 -21.78 -20.18
CA ARG A 493 11.00 -22.35 -19.26
C ARG A 493 10.75 -23.83 -18.93
N ASN A 494 9.50 -24.27 -18.97
CA ASN A 494 9.13 -25.65 -18.65
C ASN A 494 8.72 -26.45 -19.89
N ASP A 495 8.91 -25.90 -21.10
CA ASP A 495 8.43 -26.50 -22.35
C ASP A 495 6.95 -26.94 -22.27
N ILE A 496 6.10 -25.96 -21.91
CA ILE A 496 4.65 -26.09 -21.77
C ILE A 496 3.99 -25.05 -22.66
N HIS A 497 3.04 -25.50 -23.50
CA HIS A 497 2.31 -24.62 -24.39
C HIS A 497 1.37 -23.69 -23.63
N VAL A 498 1.38 -22.40 -23.99
CA VAL A 498 0.53 -21.37 -23.39
C VAL A 498 -0.41 -20.79 -24.45
N VAL A 499 -1.71 -20.92 -24.22
CA VAL A 499 -2.76 -20.29 -25.03
C VAL A 499 -2.96 -18.86 -24.53
N ALA A 500 -2.75 -17.89 -25.41
CA ALA A 500 -2.87 -16.47 -25.12
C ALA A 500 -3.46 -15.73 -26.32
N GLN A 501 -4.16 -14.63 -26.06
CA GLN A 501 -4.63 -13.67 -27.05
C GLN A 501 -4.03 -12.28 -26.78
N GLN A 502 -4.40 -11.29 -27.60
CA GLN A 502 -3.99 -9.89 -27.43
C GLN A 502 -4.43 -9.31 -26.07
N THR A 503 -3.67 -8.34 -25.55
CA THR A 503 -4.01 -7.66 -24.29
C THR A 503 -5.39 -7.00 -24.39
N GLY A 504 -6.21 -7.18 -23.35
CA GLY A 504 -7.59 -6.69 -23.32
C GLY A 504 -8.63 -7.62 -23.98
N ALA A 505 -8.22 -8.80 -24.45
CA ALA A 505 -9.15 -9.85 -24.89
C ALA A 505 -10.10 -10.30 -23.77
N ASP A 506 -11.25 -10.87 -24.13
CA ASP A 506 -12.18 -11.45 -23.16
C ASP A 506 -11.56 -12.70 -22.52
N SER A 507 -11.40 -12.69 -21.20
CA SER A 507 -10.77 -13.78 -20.44
C SER A 507 -11.44 -15.14 -20.72
N ALA A 508 -12.77 -15.13 -20.79
CA ALA A 508 -13.53 -16.36 -21.05
C ALA A 508 -13.30 -16.92 -22.45
N SER A 509 -13.04 -16.08 -23.46
CA SER A 509 -12.69 -16.52 -24.81
C SER A 509 -11.31 -17.19 -24.84
N VAL A 510 -10.31 -16.62 -24.14
CA VAL A 510 -8.96 -17.23 -24.05
C VAL A 510 -9.03 -18.60 -23.39
N ILE A 511 -9.83 -18.72 -22.33
CA ILE A 511 -10.03 -19.98 -21.61
C ILE A 511 -10.79 -21.00 -22.47
N TYR A 512 -11.80 -20.57 -23.21
CA TYR A 512 -12.54 -21.41 -24.16
C TYR A 512 -11.61 -22.01 -25.23
N ASP A 513 -10.76 -21.17 -25.83
CA ASP A 513 -9.74 -21.62 -26.79
C ASP A 513 -8.72 -22.57 -26.13
N GLY A 514 -8.35 -22.30 -24.87
CA GLY A 514 -7.51 -23.16 -24.06
C GLY A 514 -8.07 -24.58 -23.90
N ILE A 515 -9.36 -24.71 -23.57
CA ILE A 515 -10.03 -26.00 -23.41
C ILE A 515 -10.10 -26.74 -24.75
N GLN A 516 -10.48 -26.08 -25.84
CA GLN A 516 -10.52 -26.72 -27.16
C GLN A 516 -9.12 -27.16 -27.64
N SER A 517 -8.09 -26.34 -27.41
CA SER A 517 -6.70 -26.67 -27.74
C SER A 517 -6.22 -27.88 -26.91
N ALA A 518 -6.57 -27.94 -25.62
CA ALA A 518 -6.24 -29.06 -24.76
C ALA A 518 -6.95 -30.36 -25.18
N GLN A 519 -8.24 -30.29 -25.54
CA GLN A 519 -9.01 -31.43 -26.06
C GLN A 519 -8.44 -31.96 -27.38
N SER A 520 -8.20 -31.07 -28.35
CA SER A 520 -7.68 -31.47 -29.68
C SER A 520 -6.28 -32.07 -29.63
N LYS A 521 -5.44 -31.63 -28.70
CA LYS A 521 -4.06 -32.12 -28.53
C LYS A 521 -3.92 -33.28 -27.53
N GLY A 522 -5.03 -33.75 -26.94
CA GLY A 522 -5.01 -34.83 -25.96
C GLY A 522 -4.13 -34.51 -24.74
N VAL A 523 -4.30 -33.32 -24.19
CA VAL A 523 -3.59 -32.84 -22.98
C VAL A 523 -4.31 -33.35 -21.73
N ASP A 524 -3.56 -33.76 -20.71
CA ASP A 524 -4.13 -34.32 -19.48
C ASP A 524 -4.66 -33.22 -18.55
N VAL A 525 -3.97 -32.08 -18.46
CA VAL A 525 -4.32 -30.98 -17.53
C VAL A 525 -4.22 -29.62 -18.22
N LEU A 526 -5.29 -28.81 -18.09
CA LEU A 526 -5.28 -27.39 -18.44
C LEU A 526 -5.33 -26.54 -17.17
N ILE A 527 -4.37 -25.63 -17.00
CA ILE A 527 -4.39 -24.65 -15.90
C ILE A 527 -4.70 -23.26 -16.48
N ALA A 528 -5.81 -22.67 -16.05
CA ALA A 528 -6.27 -21.36 -16.49
C ALA A 528 -5.95 -20.28 -15.44
N ASP A 529 -5.19 -19.26 -15.82
CA ASP A 529 -5.00 -18.04 -15.03
C ASP A 529 -6.22 -17.11 -15.19
N THR A 530 -6.49 -16.26 -14.19
CA THR A 530 -7.58 -15.28 -14.23
C THR A 530 -7.16 -13.92 -13.72
N ALA A 531 -7.92 -12.88 -14.06
CA ALA A 531 -7.76 -11.56 -13.45
C ALA A 531 -7.97 -11.61 -11.92
N GLY A 532 -7.37 -10.65 -11.20
CA GLY A 532 -7.41 -10.57 -9.72
C GLY A 532 -7.73 -9.20 -9.12
N ARG A 533 -8.47 -8.34 -9.84
CA ARG A 533 -8.75 -6.95 -9.40
C ARG A 533 -9.89 -6.88 -8.38
N LEU A 534 -9.63 -7.20 -7.10
CA LEU A 534 -10.68 -7.20 -6.07
C LEU A 534 -11.27 -5.81 -5.75
N HIS A 535 -10.58 -4.70 -6.08
CA HIS A 535 -11.10 -3.34 -5.82
C HIS A 535 -12.37 -3.02 -6.63
N THR A 536 -12.69 -3.81 -7.65
CA THR A 536 -13.96 -3.80 -8.40
C THR A 536 -14.73 -5.10 -8.14
N LYS A 537 -15.10 -5.35 -6.88
CA LYS A 537 -15.62 -6.63 -6.38
C LYS A 537 -16.71 -7.23 -7.29
N ASP A 538 -17.72 -6.44 -7.66
CA ASP A 538 -18.87 -6.94 -8.44
C ASP A 538 -18.47 -7.32 -9.86
N ASN A 539 -17.67 -6.49 -10.53
CA ASN A 539 -17.22 -6.75 -11.92
C ASN A 539 -16.33 -8.00 -12.01
N LEU A 540 -15.42 -8.19 -11.05
CA LEU A 540 -14.54 -9.37 -11.03
C LEU A 540 -15.34 -10.66 -10.81
N MET A 541 -16.29 -10.65 -9.86
CA MET A 541 -17.07 -11.85 -9.56
C MET A 541 -17.98 -12.24 -10.73
N GLU A 542 -18.58 -11.27 -11.43
CA GLU A 542 -19.38 -11.55 -12.63
C GLU A 542 -18.52 -12.06 -13.80
N GLU A 543 -17.30 -11.55 -13.96
CA GLU A 543 -16.34 -12.08 -14.94
C GLU A 543 -15.99 -13.55 -14.64
N LEU A 544 -15.69 -13.88 -13.39
CA LEU A 544 -15.37 -15.26 -12.99
C LEU A 544 -16.57 -16.21 -13.13
N LYS A 545 -17.79 -15.76 -12.80
CA LYS A 545 -19.03 -16.51 -13.09
C LYS A 545 -19.23 -16.73 -14.59
N LYS A 546 -18.91 -15.73 -15.42
CA LYS A 546 -18.96 -15.85 -16.88
C LYS A 546 -17.95 -16.91 -17.37
N VAL A 547 -16.71 -16.87 -16.89
CA VAL A 547 -15.68 -17.87 -17.20
C VAL A 547 -16.17 -19.28 -16.85
N LYS A 548 -16.65 -19.50 -15.62
CA LYS A 548 -17.18 -20.80 -15.19
C LYS A 548 -18.32 -21.29 -16.09
N ARG A 549 -19.28 -20.42 -16.43
CA ARG A 549 -20.39 -20.76 -17.34
C ARG A 549 -19.91 -21.14 -18.74
N ILE A 550 -18.85 -20.50 -19.25
CA ILE A 550 -18.32 -20.79 -20.57
C ILE A 550 -17.55 -22.11 -20.58
N MET A 551 -16.78 -22.41 -19.53
CA MET A 551 -16.14 -23.72 -19.35
C MET A 551 -17.19 -24.84 -19.36
N ALA A 552 -18.29 -24.67 -18.62
CA ALA A 552 -19.37 -25.63 -18.52
C ALA A 552 -20.08 -25.94 -19.86
N LYS A 553 -19.98 -25.06 -20.87
CA LYS A 553 -20.54 -25.31 -22.21
C LYS A 553 -19.73 -26.33 -23.01
N LEU A 554 -18.42 -26.41 -22.77
CA LEU A 554 -17.53 -27.37 -23.43
C LEU A 554 -17.48 -28.70 -22.68
N ASP A 555 -17.59 -28.63 -21.36
CA ASP A 555 -17.61 -29.78 -20.49
C ASP A 555 -18.39 -29.47 -19.22
N GLU A 556 -19.51 -30.16 -18.99
CA GLU A 556 -20.44 -29.86 -17.88
C GLU A 556 -19.78 -30.02 -16.50
N THR A 557 -18.71 -30.82 -16.41
CA THR A 557 -17.90 -31.03 -15.20
C THR A 557 -16.77 -30.02 -15.03
N ALA A 558 -16.53 -29.14 -16.01
CA ALA A 558 -15.47 -28.12 -15.94
C ALA A 558 -15.96 -26.79 -15.32
N PRO A 559 -15.12 -26.10 -14.52
CA PRO A 559 -13.81 -26.53 -14.04
C PRO A 559 -13.89 -27.65 -13.00
N HIS A 560 -12.95 -28.60 -13.07
CA HIS A 560 -12.88 -29.75 -12.17
C HIS A 560 -12.30 -29.37 -10.81
N GLU A 561 -11.38 -28.39 -10.81
CA GLU A 561 -10.82 -27.81 -9.60
C GLU A 561 -10.80 -26.27 -9.74
N VAL A 562 -11.35 -25.57 -8.76
CA VAL A 562 -11.26 -24.12 -8.61
C VAL A 562 -10.39 -23.81 -7.41
N ILE A 563 -9.16 -23.37 -7.69
CA ILE A 563 -8.14 -23.09 -6.68
C ILE A 563 -8.11 -21.59 -6.39
N LEU A 564 -8.34 -21.22 -5.13
CA LEU A 564 -8.08 -19.86 -4.65
C LEU A 564 -6.67 -19.76 -4.08
N VAL A 565 -5.88 -18.83 -4.61
CA VAL A 565 -4.56 -18.49 -4.08
C VAL A 565 -4.69 -17.32 -3.10
N LEU A 566 -4.20 -17.51 -1.88
CA LEU A 566 -4.24 -16.55 -0.77
C LEU A 566 -2.83 -16.26 -0.26
N ASP A 567 -2.60 -15.02 0.17
CA ASP A 567 -1.36 -14.61 0.82
C ASP A 567 -1.50 -14.78 2.33
N ALA A 568 -0.67 -15.64 2.93
CA ALA A 568 -0.69 -15.93 4.36
C ALA A 568 -0.41 -14.70 5.23
N GLY A 569 0.31 -13.68 4.71
CA GLY A 569 0.58 -12.44 5.43
C GLY A 569 -0.63 -11.51 5.57
N THR A 570 -1.73 -11.79 4.87
CA THR A 570 -2.91 -10.89 4.86
C THR A 570 -3.90 -11.12 6.01
N GLY A 571 -3.69 -12.16 6.83
CA GLY A 571 -4.49 -12.44 8.03
C GLY A 571 -6.00 -12.53 7.71
N GLN A 572 -6.82 -11.83 8.49
CA GLN A 572 -8.29 -11.84 8.36
C GLN A 572 -8.82 -11.45 6.95
N ASN A 573 -8.04 -10.74 6.14
CA ASN A 573 -8.43 -10.45 4.75
C ASN A 573 -8.53 -11.71 3.89
N ALA A 574 -7.75 -12.75 4.20
CA ALA A 574 -7.78 -14.02 3.49
C ALA A 574 -9.12 -14.74 3.70
N LEU A 575 -9.70 -14.68 4.91
CA LEU A 575 -11.02 -15.25 5.22
C LEU A 575 -12.13 -14.58 4.43
N SER A 576 -12.13 -13.23 4.42
CA SER A 576 -13.11 -12.47 3.64
C SER A 576 -13.02 -12.79 2.16
N GLN A 577 -11.80 -12.93 1.61
CA GLN A 577 -11.59 -13.33 0.23
C GLN A 577 -12.10 -14.74 -0.04
N ALA A 578 -11.74 -15.72 0.79
CA ALA A 578 -12.19 -17.10 0.64
C ALA A 578 -13.72 -17.19 0.57
N LYS A 579 -14.41 -16.48 1.46
CA LYS A 579 -15.88 -16.40 1.44
C LYS A 579 -16.41 -15.83 0.12
N LEU A 580 -15.93 -14.65 -0.29
CA LEU A 580 -16.42 -13.97 -1.50
C LEU A 580 -16.19 -14.77 -2.79
N PHE A 581 -15.00 -15.35 -2.94
CA PHE A 581 -14.69 -16.19 -4.10
C PHE A 581 -15.49 -17.50 -4.09
N ASN A 582 -15.72 -18.10 -2.91
CA ASN A 582 -16.54 -19.30 -2.80
C ASN A 582 -17.99 -19.05 -3.20
N GLU A 583 -18.57 -17.94 -2.76
CA GLU A 583 -19.92 -17.51 -3.17
C GLU A 583 -20.03 -17.28 -4.69
N ALA A 584 -18.97 -16.80 -5.34
CA ALA A 584 -18.99 -16.49 -6.76
C ALA A 584 -18.75 -17.70 -7.68
N VAL A 585 -17.75 -18.54 -7.38
CA VAL A 585 -17.32 -19.60 -8.28
C VAL A 585 -17.34 -21.01 -7.68
N GLY A 586 -17.58 -21.16 -6.38
CA GLY A 586 -17.55 -22.46 -5.69
C GLY A 586 -16.15 -23.04 -5.69
N LEU A 587 -15.39 -22.76 -4.63
CA LEU A 587 -14.00 -23.17 -4.50
C LEU A 587 -13.91 -24.64 -4.10
N THR A 588 -12.92 -25.35 -4.64
CA THR A 588 -12.64 -26.77 -4.33
C THR A 588 -11.27 -26.98 -3.69
N GLY A 589 -10.42 -25.94 -3.74
CA GLY A 589 -9.06 -25.99 -3.24
C GLY A 589 -8.54 -24.61 -2.84
N LEU A 590 -7.69 -24.57 -1.82
CA LEU A 590 -6.94 -23.40 -1.39
C LEU A 590 -5.44 -23.62 -1.59
N VAL A 591 -4.74 -22.54 -1.92
CA VAL A 591 -3.28 -22.46 -1.84
C VAL A 591 -2.90 -21.25 -1.00
N LEU A 592 -2.09 -21.50 0.04
CA LEU A 592 -1.56 -20.43 0.90
C LEU A 592 -0.12 -20.15 0.51
N THR A 593 0.20 -18.94 0.05
CA THR A 593 1.56 -18.54 -0.34
C THR A 593 2.21 -17.62 0.70
N LYS A 594 3.52 -17.40 0.54
CA LYS A 594 4.33 -16.48 1.36
C LYS A 594 4.35 -16.82 2.85
N LEU A 595 4.23 -18.11 3.20
CA LEU A 595 4.33 -18.58 4.58
C LEU A 595 5.72 -18.34 5.18
N ASP A 596 6.74 -18.24 4.33
CA ASP A 596 8.13 -17.93 4.67
C ASP A 596 8.36 -16.47 5.07
N GLY A 597 7.57 -15.55 4.53
CA GLY A 597 7.73 -14.12 4.76
C GLY A 597 7.07 -13.60 6.04
N THR A 598 6.22 -14.40 6.69
CA THR A 598 5.24 -13.90 7.68
C THR A 598 5.31 -14.61 9.03
N ALA A 599 5.01 -13.87 10.10
CA ALA A 599 4.73 -14.42 11.44
C ALA A 599 3.22 -14.71 11.65
N LYS A 600 2.38 -14.31 10.69
CA LYS A 600 0.92 -14.40 10.71
C LYS A 600 0.37 -15.66 10.03
N GLY A 601 1.15 -16.74 10.01
CA GLY A 601 0.78 -17.99 9.34
C GLY A 601 -0.41 -18.71 9.98
N GLY A 602 -0.88 -18.30 11.16
CA GLY A 602 -2.01 -18.90 11.87
C GLY A 602 -3.35 -18.77 11.15
N VAL A 603 -3.47 -17.88 10.17
CA VAL A 603 -4.71 -17.72 9.36
C VAL A 603 -5.17 -19.02 8.69
N ILE A 604 -4.26 -19.96 8.45
CA ILE A 604 -4.56 -21.28 7.89
C ILE A 604 -5.59 -22.05 8.73
N PHE A 605 -5.53 -21.93 10.05
CA PHE A 605 -6.46 -22.60 10.97
C PHE A 605 -7.86 -22.00 10.89
N ALA A 606 -7.96 -20.68 10.84
CA ALA A 606 -9.22 -19.98 10.61
C ALA A 606 -9.84 -20.36 9.26
N LEU A 607 -9.02 -20.41 8.21
CA LEU A 607 -9.47 -20.78 6.86
C LEU A 607 -10.00 -22.20 6.81
N ALA A 608 -9.26 -23.16 7.38
CA ALA A 608 -9.69 -24.55 7.46
C ALA A 608 -11.02 -24.67 8.22
N LYS A 609 -11.13 -23.98 9.37
CA LYS A 609 -12.33 -24.06 10.20
C LYS A 609 -13.57 -23.42 9.57
N GLN A 610 -13.44 -22.23 8.99
CA GLN A 610 -14.58 -21.45 8.48
C GLN A 610 -14.99 -21.87 7.08
N SER A 611 -14.03 -22.21 6.21
CA SER A 611 -14.34 -22.53 4.81
C SER A 611 -14.65 -24.00 4.57
N GLY A 612 -14.00 -24.92 5.31
CA GLY A 612 -14.07 -26.36 5.05
C GLY A 612 -13.52 -26.78 3.68
N ILE A 613 -12.88 -25.86 2.96
CA ILE A 613 -12.32 -26.12 1.63
C ILE A 613 -10.95 -26.78 1.80
N PRO A 614 -10.65 -27.86 1.06
CA PRO A 614 -9.34 -28.49 1.08
C PRO A 614 -8.19 -27.51 0.82
N ILE A 615 -7.15 -27.57 1.64
CA ILE A 615 -5.88 -26.88 1.37
C ILE A 615 -5.05 -27.85 0.54
N ARG A 616 -4.76 -27.48 -0.71
CA ARG A 616 -4.06 -28.35 -1.66
C ARG A 616 -2.55 -28.18 -1.53
N PHE A 617 -2.10 -26.93 -1.46
CA PHE A 617 -0.69 -26.59 -1.46
C PHE A 617 -0.37 -25.44 -0.53
N ILE A 618 0.88 -25.39 -0.10
CA ILE A 618 1.49 -24.27 0.62
C ILE A 618 2.75 -23.80 -0.13
N GLY A 619 2.83 -22.48 -0.32
CA GLY A 619 3.95 -21.79 -0.92
C GLY A 619 4.85 -21.22 0.18
N VAL A 620 6.07 -21.73 0.23
CA VAL A 620 7.02 -21.53 1.35
C VAL A 620 8.32 -20.87 0.87
N GLY A 621 8.31 -20.23 -0.29
CA GLY A 621 9.46 -19.54 -0.84
C GLY A 621 9.28 -19.13 -2.31
N GLU A 622 10.30 -18.49 -2.87
CA GLU A 622 10.32 -18.01 -4.25
C GLU A 622 10.84 -19.04 -5.25
N GLY A 623 11.65 -20.00 -4.78
CA GLY A 623 12.24 -21.06 -5.57
C GLY A 623 11.19 -21.93 -6.27
N ILE A 624 11.59 -22.51 -7.40
CA ILE A 624 10.67 -23.22 -8.29
C ILE A 624 10.03 -24.46 -7.62
N ASP A 625 10.73 -25.04 -6.64
CA ASP A 625 10.26 -26.23 -5.90
C ASP A 625 9.64 -25.87 -4.54
N ASP A 626 9.44 -24.57 -4.24
CA ASP A 626 8.86 -24.10 -2.96
C ASP A 626 7.32 -24.12 -2.94
N LEU A 627 6.69 -24.95 -3.76
CA LEU A 627 5.26 -25.26 -3.70
C LEU A 627 5.11 -26.70 -3.22
N GLN A 628 4.72 -26.88 -1.97
CA GLN A 628 4.59 -28.20 -1.35
C GLN A 628 3.12 -28.61 -1.25
N GLY A 629 2.85 -29.92 -1.37
CA GLY A 629 1.54 -30.48 -1.03
C GLY A 629 1.25 -30.25 0.45
N PHE A 630 0.03 -29.84 0.78
CA PHE A 630 -0.32 -29.61 2.17
C PHE A 630 -0.57 -30.94 2.90
N ASN A 631 0.12 -31.13 4.01
CA ASN A 631 -0.10 -32.21 4.97
C ASN A 631 -0.24 -31.59 6.36
N ALA A 632 -1.39 -31.80 7.01
CA ALA A 632 -1.69 -31.19 8.29
C ALA A 632 -0.72 -31.62 9.41
N GLU A 633 -0.35 -32.91 9.47
CA GLU A 633 0.57 -33.43 10.47
C GLU A 633 1.96 -32.83 10.30
N THR A 634 2.54 -32.91 9.10
CA THR A 634 3.85 -32.32 8.80
C THR A 634 3.88 -30.81 9.06
N PHE A 635 2.80 -30.09 8.73
CA PHE A 635 2.69 -28.65 8.96
C PHE A 635 2.63 -28.31 10.44
N VAL A 636 1.77 -28.99 11.20
CA VAL A 636 1.66 -28.78 12.65
C VAL A 636 2.99 -29.14 13.32
N ASP A 637 3.57 -30.29 13.01
CA ASP A 637 4.86 -30.73 13.54
C ASP A 637 5.95 -29.69 13.32
N ALA A 638 6.03 -29.11 12.12
CA ALA A 638 6.99 -28.08 11.78
C ALA A 638 6.87 -26.80 12.66
N LEU A 639 5.69 -26.51 13.21
CA LEU A 639 5.47 -25.38 14.12
C LEU A 639 6.03 -25.62 15.54
N PHE A 640 6.22 -26.88 15.95
CA PHE A 640 6.66 -27.25 17.30
C PHE A 640 8.12 -27.71 17.39
N VAL A 641 8.84 -27.76 16.26
CA VAL A 641 10.23 -28.21 16.25
C VAL A 641 11.12 -27.20 16.96
N LYS A 642 11.97 -27.66 17.87
CA LYS A 642 13.02 -26.85 18.52
C LYS A 642 14.22 -26.71 17.57
N ASP A 643 14.91 -25.58 17.62
CA ASP A 643 16.17 -25.40 16.88
C ASP A 643 17.33 -26.13 17.54
#